data_AF-A0A352NID7-F1
#
_entry.id   AF-A0A352NID7-F1
#
_cell.length_a   1.000
_cell.length_b   1.000
_cell.length_c   1.000
_cell.angle_alpha   90.00
_cell.angle_beta   90.00
_cell.angle_gamma   90.00
#
_symmetry.space_group_name_H-M   'P 1'
#
loop_
_entity.id
_entity.type
_entity.pdbx_description
1 polymer ?
#
loop_
_entity_poly.entity_id
_entity_poly.type
_entity_poly.pdbx_seq_one_letter_code
_entity_poly.pdbx_strand_id
1 'polypeptide(L)'
;MAAVTGSATGATVGGVIGKLASSGNNSNLYYYTGTAAAGIGNPGSYTDNTAALTDSMKDTFLTAINNNGAGRSFVADLPGENAINNGWPILRFQTGSDTTTVTSLSITALPAKTAYIETQTFQPDGMAVMANYSDGTSEPVLLYSYPKEPLVGGTTSVTIGYGGKTVEVPITVAYLQLTSLVISTAPANTYYAVGDSFDQTGMVLTAYFNNTTAADANRVCQVLAATDYTVTPETLSAGDTFVTISYTHHGHDGDVTITVDQAITVIAVPSQDEDGYYLIQTVSDLQWFANQVSVLGNAGINARLAGNIDLTGVAWTPVGASANPFKGTFDGNNKAITGFDNNNTTVTAQYYGLIGYADGATVKDLSVTANLTGGANYTSAIVAYAKGGSTLTNLTANGTITKIAGSYNGGIAGSVIASTVSDCVNNLVISGNGSQAGGIVGSMGAGCTIDNCTNNGEINMTSNWAGGISGYNGTAAESTASVIKNCTNNAKITGGSNCGGIAGQNFAYQYIKNCANLADVTSTNTYAGGIAGRVSVATAHVKASYNTGRISCKQSTGGIVGYNAGAITDCYNLGAVDDYTSGGTASHGIGGIAGTSATSAITNTYNAGAVTRTNETVHAGGVVGLLNSGSTANSYYLAGTAAAGVGSGTDTTAVKTSDELEALAPVLGEGFQAGSAYPILAWQGTAGPTVYTVTADSAITGGSLALSPTSGAAGDTVTVTVHPDSDKHLVAGSLKYTADNGATYTEITAAGGVYSFVLPAADVTVTARFEDSSPAPKYTVTPTADEAVYEVGETPGGISIMTVKAGVSGLKYFGVQTNPVTSHAGKEAMVFVHLRNDIQLSLNITKADFDLVNKAQSGFNVQTGDIVKVFIVDDLTNDVNHNPILLQ
;
A
#
# COMPACT_ATOMS: atom_id res chain seq x y z
N MET A 1 -31.97 12.40 61.05
CA MET A 1 -32.98 13.06 61.91
C MET A 1 -32.45 14.43 62.28
N ALA A 2 -33.18 15.51 62.00
CA ALA A 2 -32.80 16.86 62.42
C ALA A 2 -33.47 17.15 63.77
N ALA A 3 -32.67 17.40 64.81
CA ALA A 3 -33.18 17.93 66.08
C ALA A 3 -33.30 19.45 65.96
N VAL A 4 -34.52 19.98 66.05
CA VAL A 4 -34.74 21.43 66.17
C VAL A 4 -34.40 21.82 67.62
N THR A 5 -33.26 22.46 67.81
CA THR A 5 -32.90 23.13 69.07
C THR A 5 -33.40 24.57 69.02
N GLY A 6 -34.44 24.88 69.80
CA GLY A 6 -34.93 26.26 69.99
C GLY A 6 -35.20 26.51 71.47
N SER A 7 -34.48 27.48 72.05
CA SER A 7 -34.56 27.87 73.44
C SER A 7 -35.84 28.65 73.76
N ALA A 8 -36.64 28.15 74.69
CA ALA A 8 -37.62 28.97 75.41
C ALA A 8 -37.70 28.47 76.86
N THR A 9 -37.13 29.25 77.77
CA THR A 9 -37.32 29.15 79.21
C THR A 9 -38.81 29.24 79.54
N GLY A 10 -39.38 28.18 80.12
CA GLY A 10 -40.68 28.25 80.82
C GLY A 10 -41.91 27.58 80.19
N ALA A 11 -41.78 26.71 79.18
CA ALA A 11 -42.86 25.81 78.77
C ALA A 11 -42.31 24.48 78.21
N THR A 12 -42.91 23.37 78.66
CA THR A 12 -42.49 21.97 78.46
C THR A 12 -42.57 21.55 76.99
N VAL A 13 -41.44 21.26 76.35
CA VAL A 13 -41.38 20.72 74.98
C VAL A 13 -41.45 19.19 75.05
N GLY A 14 -42.59 18.60 74.69
CA GLY A 14 -42.71 17.16 74.48
C GLY A 14 -42.09 16.76 73.15
N GLY A 15 -41.03 15.94 73.17
CA GLY A 15 -40.38 15.42 71.96
C GLY A 15 -41.25 14.39 71.23
N VAL A 16 -41.39 14.54 69.92
CA VAL A 16 -42.02 13.56 69.02
C VAL A 16 -40.91 12.75 68.35
N ILE A 17 -40.93 11.41 68.48
CA ILE A 17 -40.05 10.50 67.74
C ILE A 17 -40.91 9.64 66.81
N GLY A 18 -40.68 9.74 65.50
CA GLY A 18 -41.40 9.01 64.45
C GLY A 18 -40.91 9.35 63.05
N LYS A 19 -41.32 8.56 62.04
CA LYS A 19 -40.97 8.82 60.62
C LYS A 19 -42.01 9.75 60.01
N LEU A 20 -41.61 10.99 59.72
CA LEU A 20 -42.39 11.90 58.88
C LEU A 20 -42.14 11.54 57.41
N ALA A 21 -43.17 11.05 56.72
CA ALA A 21 -43.13 10.89 55.27
C ALA A 21 -43.71 12.15 54.63
N SER A 22 -43.03 12.71 53.63
CA SER A 22 -43.47 13.92 52.92
C SER A 22 -44.74 13.72 52.09
N SER A 23 -45.20 12.48 51.90
CA SER A 23 -46.52 12.14 51.33
C SER A 23 -46.91 10.70 51.73
N GLY A 24 -47.84 10.56 52.68
CA GLY A 24 -48.34 9.27 53.17
C GLY A 24 -48.73 9.28 54.65
N ASN A 25 -49.44 8.23 55.11
CA ASN A 25 -49.86 8.08 56.50
C ASN A 25 -48.64 8.12 57.45
N ASN A 26 -48.66 9.03 58.41
CA ASN A 26 -47.67 9.04 59.49
C ASN A 26 -47.91 7.80 60.38
N SER A 27 -46.86 7.02 60.61
CA SER A 27 -46.91 5.81 61.44
C SER A 27 -45.91 5.93 62.59
N ASN A 28 -46.32 5.49 63.79
CA ASN A 28 -45.48 5.41 64.99
C ASN A 28 -45.03 6.78 65.55
N LEU A 29 -45.96 7.72 65.73
CA LEU A 29 -45.72 8.92 66.55
C LEU A 29 -46.21 8.66 67.99
N TYR A 30 -45.35 8.93 68.97
CA TYR A 30 -45.66 8.79 70.39
C TYR A 30 -45.47 10.11 71.14
N TYR A 31 -46.31 10.38 72.15
CA TYR A 31 -46.23 11.56 73.02
C TYR A 31 -46.56 11.20 74.49
N TYR A 32 -46.09 12.02 75.43
CA TYR A 32 -46.38 11.86 76.86
C TYR A 32 -47.67 12.60 77.23
N THR A 33 -48.63 11.93 77.89
CA THR A 33 -49.89 12.57 78.31
C THR A 33 -49.66 13.52 79.49
N GLY A 34 -50.08 14.79 79.35
CA GLY A 34 -50.06 15.80 80.42
C GLY A 34 -49.20 17.05 80.18
N THR A 35 -48.50 17.16 79.05
CA THR A 35 -47.53 18.25 78.81
C THR A 35 -47.76 19.11 77.55
N ALA A 36 -48.80 18.87 76.75
CA ALA A 36 -49.16 19.75 75.62
C ALA A 36 -50.64 19.67 75.26
N ALA A 37 -51.25 20.80 74.88
CA ALA A 37 -52.58 20.86 74.28
C ALA A 37 -52.54 20.39 72.81
N ALA A 38 -53.60 19.72 72.36
CA ALA A 38 -53.72 19.21 71.00
C ALA A 38 -53.64 20.34 69.95
N GLY A 39 -52.72 20.22 68.98
CA GLY A 39 -52.72 21.04 67.77
C GLY A 39 -51.35 21.23 67.11
N ILE A 40 -50.90 20.26 66.31
CA ILE A 40 -50.09 20.58 65.12
C ILE A 40 -51.11 20.81 63.98
N GLY A 41 -51.02 21.98 63.33
CA GLY A 41 -52.09 22.60 62.58
C GLY A 41 -52.51 21.98 61.23
N ASN A 42 -53.74 22.39 60.85
CA ASN A 42 -54.53 22.21 59.63
C ASN A 42 -55.10 20.80 59.31
N PRO A 43 -56.44 20.60 59.36
CA PRO A 43 -57.10 19.33 59.13
C PRO A 43 -57.33 19.10 57.62
N GLY A 44 -56.72 18.05 57.07
CA GLY A 44 -56.93 17.70 55.65
C GLY A 44 -56.74 16.23 55.29
N SER A 45 -55.84 15.46 55.92
CA SER A 45 -55.64 14.06 55.48
C SER A 45 -54.91 13.12 56.45
N TYR A 46 -54.69 13.47 57.72
CA TYR A 46 -53.93 12.60 58.62
C TYR A 46 -54.84 11.89 59.62
N THR A 47 -54.87 10.55 59.54
CA THR A 47 -55.47 9.69 60.58
C THR A 47 -54.51 9.65 61.77
N ASP A 48 -54.99 10.12 62.91
CA ASP A 48 -54.27 10.14 64.17
C ASP A 48 -54.22 8.73 64.78
N ASN A 49 -53.11 8.01 64.58
CA ASN A 49 -52.82 6.70 65.16
C ASN A 49 -51.93 6.82 66.41
N THR A 50 -52.24 7.75 67.31
CA THR A 50 -51.48 7.96 68.54
C THR A 50 -51.95 7.04 69.67
N ALA A 51 -51.02 6.26 70.23
CA ALA A 51 -51.23 5.44 71.42
C ALA A 51 -50.53 6.07 72.63
N ALA A 52 -51.22 6.20 73.76
CA ALA A 52 -50.64 6.67 75.02
C ALA A 52 -49.62 5.63 75.55
N LEU A 53 -48.39 6.09 75.84
CA LEU A 53 -47.32 5.21 76.30
C LEU A 53 -47.57 4.73 77.74
N THR A 54 -47.39 3.43 78.00
CA THR A 54 -47.34 2.83 79.34
C THR A 54 -45.98 2.14 79.54
N ASP A 55 -45.57 1.91 80.80
CA ASP A 55 -44.26 1.31 81.10
C ASP A 55 -44.05 -0.09 80.46
N SER A 56 -45.13 -0.85 80.20
CA SER A 56 -45.02 -2.17 79.52
C SER A 56 -44.63 -2.08 78.04
N MET A 57 -44.67 -0.88 77.44
CA MET A 57 -44.34 -0.66 76.04
C MET A 57 -42.85 -0.42 75.79
N LYS A 58 -42.02 -0.26 76.83
CA LYS A 58 -40.56 0.04 76.71
C LYS A 58 -39.80 -1.04 75.94
N ASP A 59 -40.01 -2.31 76.27
CA ASP A 59 -39.37 -3.46 75.60
C ASP A 59 -39.87 -3.64 74.16
N THR A 60 -41.18 -3.48 73.94
CA THR A 60 -41.80 -3.52 72.61
C THR A 60 -41.28 -2.39 71.73
N PHE A 61 -41.07 -1.20 72.30
CA PHE A 61 -40.52 -0.03 71.61
C PHE A 61 -39.04 -0.24 71.23
N LEU A 62 -38.21 -0.77 72.14
CA LEU A 62 -36.83 -1.14 71.84
C LEU A 62 -36.74 -2.11 70.66
N THR A 63 -37.61 -3.13 70.68
CA THR A 63 -37.69 -4.13 69.60
C THR A 63 -38.11 -3.48 68.28
N ALA A 64 -39.11 -2.60 68.30
CA ALA A 64 -39.64 -1.94 67.11
C ALA A 64 -38.65 -0.95 66.46
N ILE A 65 -37.88 -0.18 67.25
CA ILE A 65 -36.92 0.79 66.69
C ILE A 65 -35.70 0.11 66.08
N ASN A 66 -35.19 -0.95 66.71
CA ASN A 66 -34.03 -1.69 66.19
C ASN A 66 -34.37 -2.48 64.91
N ASN A 67 -35.59 -3.03 64.80
CA ASN A 67 -36.06 -3.73 63.60
C ASN A 67 -36.40 -2.83 62.40
N ASN A 68 -36.55 -1.51 62.59
CA ASN A 68 -36.93 -0.55 61.53
C ASN A 68 -35.73 0.15 60.86
N GLY A 69 -34.54 -0.48 60.89
CA GLY A 69 -33.34 0.02 60.21
C GLY A 69 -32.43 0.90 61.06
N ALA A 70 -32.70 1.09 62.35
CA ALA A 70 -31.76 1.72 63.29
C ALA A 70 -30.65 0.77 63.78
N GLY A 71 -30.72 -0.54 63.46
CA GLY A 71 -29.73 -1.54 63.86
C GLY A 71 -29.58 -1.61 65.38
N ARG A 72 -28.34 -1.78 65.88
CA ARG A 72 -28.03 -1.80 67.32
C ARG A 72 -27.93 -0.42 67.97
N SER A 73 -28.38 0.65 67.30
CA SER A 73 -28.16 2.02 67.78
C SER A 73 -28.82 2.30 69.14
N PHE A 74 -29.83 1.52 69.56
CA PHE A 74 -30.51 1.70 70.84
C PHE A 74 -30.46 0.45 71.73
N VAL A 75 -30.42 0.67 73.04
CA VAL A 75 -30.45 -0.35 74.09
C VAL A 75 -31.48 0.02 75.16
N ALA A 76 -31.91 -0.96 75.95
CA ALA A 76 -32.71 -0.70 77.13
C ALA A 76 -31.94 0.22 78.09
N ASP A 77 -32.63 1.21 78.62
CA ASP A 77 -32.08 2.05 79.68
C ASP A 77 -32.16 1.31 81.02
N LEU A 78 -31.14 1.46 81.86
CA LEU A 78 -31.02 0.68 83.09
C LEU A 78 -32.14 1.06 84.08
N PRO A 79 -32.83 0.09 84.71
CA PRO A 79 -33.88 0.39 85.67
C PRO A 79 -33.31 0.96 86.98
N GLY A 80 -34.00 1.96 87.57
CA GLY A 80 -33.66 2.57 88.86
C GLY A 80 -33.24 4.05 88.76
N GLU A 81 -32.72 4.62 89.86
CA GLU A 81 -32.38 6.06 89.94
C GLU A 81 -31.28 6.53 88.97
N ASN A 82 -30.62 5.60 88.27
CA ASN A 82 -29.57 5.88 87.29
C ASN A 82 -30.04 5.73 85.83
N ALA A 83 -31.35 5.65 85.59
CA ALA A 83 -31.95 5.61 84.25
C ALA A 83 -31.67 6.92 83.49
N ILE A 84 -30.97 6.84 82.37
CA ILE A 84 -30.56 8.00 81.56
C ILE A 84 -31.76 8.63 80.85
N ASN A 85 -32.76 7.82 80.51
CA ASN A 85 -33.97 8.20 79.78
C ASN A 85 -35.22 7.56 80.43
N ASN A 86 -35.26 7.52 81.77
CA ASN A 86 -36.41 7.05 82.54
C ASN A 86 -36.93 5.66 82.12
N GLY A 87 -36.01 4.75 81.75
CA GLY A 87 -36.32 3.39 81.33
C GLY A 87 -36.78 3.27 79.86
N TRP A 88 -36.83 4.36 79.10
CA TRP A 88 -37.02 4.30 77.65
C TRP A 88 -35.69 4.04 76.94
N PRO A 89 -35.69 3.33 75.80
CA PRO A 89 -34.47 3.05 75.05
C PRO A 89 -33.59 4.29 74.85
N ILE A 90 -32.30 4.13 75.13
CA ILE A 90 -31.26 5.13 74.95
C ILE A 90 -30.37 4.74 73.77
N LEU A 91 -29.66 5.72 73.21
CA LEU A 91 -28.62 5.43 72.24
C LEU A 91 -27.50 4.64 72.94
N ARG A 92 -27.03 3.59 72.29
CA ARG A 92 -26.11 2.61 72.89
C ARG A 92 -24.84 3.26 73.48
N PHE A 93 -24.31 4.31 72.85
CA PHE A 93 -23.14 5.04 73.35
C PHE A 93 -23.36 5.72 74.72
N GLN A 94 -24.61 6.00 75.09
CA GLN A 94 -24.94 6.67 76.35
C GLN A 94 -24.71 5.76 77.56
N THR A 95 -24.56 4.45 77.36
CA THR A 95 -24.24 3.49 78.44
C THR A 95 -22.79 3.55 78.91
N GLY A 96 -21.90 4.26 78.21
CA GLY A 96 -20.50 4.48 78.60
C GLY A 96 -19.61 3.22 78.63
N SER A 97 -20.12 2.03 78.30
CA SER A 97 -19.37 0.76 78.38
C SER A 97 -19.96 -0.34 77.48
N ASP A 98 -20.13 -0.07 76.19
CA ASP A 98 -20.48 -1.13 75.25
C ASP A 98 -19.29 -2.11 75.10
N THR A 99 -19.36 -3.22 75.81
CA THR A 99 -18.35 -4.30 75.81
C THR A 99 -18.73 -5.46 74.88
N THR A 100 -19.81 -5.29 74.10
CA THR A 100 -20.31 -6.36 73.24
C THR A 100 -19.36 -6.63 72.08
N THR A 101 -19.07 -7.91 71.87
CA THR A 101 -18.16 -8.34 70.80
C THR A 101 -18.93 -9.14 69.76
N VAL A 102 -18.48 -9.08 68.51
CA VAL A 102 -19.02 -9.93 67.43
C VAL A 102 -18.71 -11.38 67.78
N THR A 103 -19.73 -12.22 67.92
CA THR A 103 -19.59 -13.64 68.24
C THR A 103 -19.57 -14.51 66.99
N SER A 104 -20.38 -14.16 65.98
CA SER A 104 -20.46 -14.85 64.68
C SER A 104 -20.98 -13.92 63.59
N LEU A 105 -20.84 -14.33 62.33
CA LEU A 105 -21.48 -13.70 61.18
C LEU A 105 -22.53 -14.66 60.60
N SER A 106 -23.60 -14.12 60.02
CA SER A 106 -24.62 -14.89 59.28
C SER A 106 -24.92 -14.22 57.93
N ILE A 107 -25.16 -15.06 56.92
CA ILE A 107 -25.53 -14.61 55.58
C ILE A 107 -27.06 -14.69 55.47
N THR A 108 -27.71 -13.55 55.26
CA THR A 108 -29.18 -13.47 55.14
C THR A 108 -29.64 -13.39 53.69
N ALA A 109 -28.75 -13.02 52.77
CA ALA A 109 -28.93 -13.14 51.33
C ALA A 109 -27.60 -13.52 50.68
N LEU A 110 -27.61 -14.55 49.83
CA LEU A 110 -26.45 -14.93 49.02
C LEU A 110 -26.16 -13.85 47.96
N PRO A 111 -24.91 -13.76 47.46
CA PRO A 111 -24.60 -12.90 46.33
C PRO A 111 -25.43 -13.31 45.10
N ALA A 112 -25.69 -12.34 44.22
CA ALA A 112 -26.42 -12.57 42.97
C ALA A 112 -25.69 -13.58 42.06
N LYS A 113 -24.36 -13.65 42.16
CA LYS A 113 -23.51 -14.59 41.42
C LYS A 113 -22.87 -15.60 42.36
N THR A 114 -23.24 -16.87 42.19
CA THR A 114 -22.69 -18.01 42.97
C THR A 114 -21.92 -19.01 42.11
N ALA A 115 -21.97 -18.89 40.78
CA ALA A 115 -21.21 -19.72 39.84
C ALA A 115 -20.15 -18.87 39.12
N TYR A 116 -18.93 -19.40 39.10
CA TYR A 116 -17.74 -18.75 38.56
C TYR A 116 -16.94 -19.73 37.71
N ILE A 117 -16.09 -19.18 36.86
CA ILE A 117 -15.02 -19.90 36.19
C ILE A 117 -13.71 -19.53 36.91
N GLU A 118 -12.78 -20.47 37.01
CA GLU A 118 -11.42 -20.22 37.47
C GLU A 118 -10.84 -18.94 36.84
N THR A 119 -10.04 -18.21 37.62
CA THR A 119 -9.52 -16.85 37.35
C THR A 119 -10.52 -15.69 37.48
N GLN A 120 -11.82 -15.94 37.65
CA GLN A 120 -12.77 -14.86 37.95
C GLN A 120 -12.67 -14.42 39.41
N THR A 121 -12.95 -13.15 39.69
CA THR A 121 -12.98 -12.62 41.06
C THR A 121 -14.40 -12.70 41.65
N PHE A 122 -14.48 -12.87 42.98
CA PHE A 122 -15.75 -12.94 43.68
C PHE A 122 -16.52 -11.61 43.62
N GLN A 123 -17.82 -11.67 43.32
CA GLN A 123 -18.70 -10.50 43.22
C GLN A 123 -19.71 -10.51 44.38
N PRO A 124 -19.59 -9.59 45.36
CA PRO A 124 -20.45 -9.58 46.54
C PRO A 124 -21.84 -8.94 46.30
N ASP A 125 -22.14 -8.48 45.09
CA ASP A 125 -23.38 -7.76 44.78
C ASP A 125 -24.62 -8.59 45.15
N GLY A 126 -25.58 -7.95 45.83
CA GLY A 126 -26.79 -8.60 46.33
C GLY A 126 -26.63 -9.40 47.62
N MET A 127 -25.40 -9.58 48.12
CA MET A 127 -25.14 -10.30 49.37
C MET A 127 -25.46 -9.44 50.59
N ALA A 128 -26.14 -10.02 51.58
CA ALA A 128 -26.43 -9.38 52.86
C ALA A 128 -25.76 -10.14 54.02
N VAL A 129 -24.88 -9.44 54.74
CA VAL A 129 -24.09 -9.98 55.85
C VAL A 129 -24.60 -9.37 57.16
N MET A 130 -24.84 -10.22 58.16
CA MET A 130 -25.23 -9.81 59.51
C MET A 130 -24.13 -10.17 60.51
N ALA A 131 -23.78 -9.25 61.40
CA ALA A 131 -22.94 -9.53 62.56
C ALA A 131 -23.81 -9.84 63.77
N ASN A 132 -23.59 -10.99 64.40
CA ASN A 132 -24.25 -11.41 65.64
C ASN A 132 -23.33 -11.11 66.82
N TYR A 133 -23.88 -10.57 67.91
CA TYR A 133 -23.13 -10.07 69.05
C TYR A 133 -23.35 -10.90 70.32
N SER A 134 -22.45 -10.75 71.30
CA SER A 134 -22.47 -11.48 72.58
C SER A 134 -23.68 -11.21 73.46
N ASP A 135 -24.45 -10.15 73.17
CA ASP A 135 -25.70 -9.79 73.83
C ASP A 135 -26.95 -10.41 73.18
N GLY A 136 -26.77 -11.25 72.15
CA GLY A 136 -27.86 -11.90 71.41
C GLY A 136 -28.50 -11.04 70.31
N THR A 137 -28.01 -9.81 70.08
CA THR A 137 -28.50 -8.93 69.01
C THR A 137 -27.70 -9.07 67.71
N SER A 138 -28.26 -8.65 66.57
CA SER A 138 -27.60 -8.70 65.26
C SER A 138 -27.79 -7.42 64.46
N GLU A 139 -26.85 -7.07 63.57
CA GLU A 139 -26.96 -5.91 62.69
C GLU A 139 -26.40 -6.14 61.28
N PRO A 140 -26.91 -5.44 60.25
CA PRO A 140 -26.37 -5.53 58.90
C PRO A 140 -24.99 -4.89 58.80
N VAL A 141 -24.05 -5.58 58.15
CA VAL A 141 -22.68 -5.14 57.90
C VAL A 141 -22.58 -4.64 56.47
N LEU A 142 -22.30 -3.35 56.29
CA LEU A 142 -22.13 -2.74 54.97
C LEU A 142 -20.68 -2.81 54.45
N LEU A 143 -19.72 -3.03 55.35
CA LEU A 143 -18.29 -3.10 55.04
C LEU A 143 -17.69 -4.36 55.67
N TYR A 144 -17.42 -5.36 54.85
CA TYR A 144 -16.83 -6.64 55.23
C TYR A 144 -15.66 -6.98 54.31
N SER A 145 -14.74 -7.83 54.77
CA SER A 145 -13.65 -8.36 53.94
C SER A 145 -14.11 -9.60 53.18
N TYR A 146 -13.60 -9.75 51.97
CA TYR A 146 -13.83 -10.92 51.10
C TYR A 146 -12.59 -11.11 50.20
N PRO A 147 -12.40 -12.29 49.58
CA PRO A 147 -11.28 -12.54 48.69
C PRO A 147 -11.32 -11.63 47.47
N LYS A 148 -10.24 -10.89 47.23
CA LYS A 148 -10.08 -10.05 46.03
C LYS A 148 -9.24 -10.71 44.95
N GLU A 149 -8.54 -11.77 45.31
CA GLU A 149 -7.74 -12.57 44.38
C GLU A 149 -8.65 -13.41 43.47
N PRO A 150 -8.15 -13.78 42.28
CA PRO A 150 -8.84 -14.70 41.38
C PRO A 150 -9.19 -16.03 42.07
N LEU A 151 -10.39 -16.53 41.82
CA LEU A 151 -10.88 -17.79 42.35
C LEU A 151 -10.18 -18.97 41.66
N VAL A 152 -9.87 -19.99 42.46
CA VAL A 152 -9.21 -21.23 42.01
C VAL A 152 -10.27 -22.26 41.63
N GLY A 153 -10.03 -23.03 40.57
CA GLY A 153 -10.91 -24.11 40.15
C GLY A 153 -11.22 -25.12 41.28
N GLY A 154 -12.48 -25.53 41.39
CA GLY A 154 -12.94 -26.43 42.44
C GLY A 154 -13.26 -25.77 43.78
N THR A 155 -13.08 -24.45 43.92
CA THR A 155 -13.48 -23.72 45.14
C THR A 155 -14.99 -23.82 45.35
N THR A 156 -15.41 -24.26 46.54
CA THR A 156 -16.83 -24.45 46.91
C THR A 156 -17.40 -23.38 47.85
N SER A 157 -16.53 -22.52 48.42
CA SER A 157 -16.96 -21.41 49.26
C SER A 157 -15.92 -20.28 49.32
N VAL A 158 -16.35 -19.08 49.70
CA VAL A 158 -15.47 -17.95 50.01
C VAL A 158 -15.68 -17.45 51.44
N THR A 159 -14.58 -17.10 52.10
CA THR A 159 -14.59 -16.59 53.46
C THR A 159 -14.89 -15.09 53.50
N ILE A 160 -15.98 -14.71 54.18
CA ILE A 160 -16.33 -13.31 54.47
C ILE A 160 -15.92 -12.98 55.91
N GLY A 161 -15.25 -11.86 56.13
CA GLY A 161 -14.73 -11.46 57.44
C GLY A 161 -15.25 -10.11 57.92
N TYR A 162 -15.52 -10.02 59.23
CA TYR A 162 -15.86 -8.76 59.92
C TYR A 162 -15.62 -8.92 61.42
N GLY A 163 -14.99 -7.92 62.06
CA GLY A 163 -14.76 -7.91 63.51
C GLY A 163 -13.95 -9.09 64.07
N GLY A 164 -13.05 -9.68 63.27
CA GLY A 164 -12.26 -10.86 63.65
C GLY A 164 -13.03 -12.19 63.61
N LYS A 165 -14.28 -12.19 63.10
CA LYS A 165 -15.09 -13.38 62.82
C LYS A 165 -15.22 -13.59 61.32
N THR A 166 -15.48 -14.83 60.92
CA THR A 166 -15.65 -15.23 59.52
C THR A 166 -16.90 -16.07 59.31
N VAL A 167 -17.41 -16.07 58.07
CA VAL A 167 -18.48 -16.97 57.59
C VAL A 167 -18.19 -17.39 56.16
N GLU A 168 -18.52 -18.63 55.82
CA GLU A 168 -18.36 -19.17 54.47
C GLU A 168 -19.62 -18.94 53.63
N VAL A 169 -19.43 -18.40 52.42
CA VAL A 169 -20.50 -18.26 51.42
C VAL A 169 -20.31 -19.34 50.36
N PRO A 170 -21.31 -20.21 50.13
CA PRO A 170 -21.20 -21.27 49.12
C PRO A 170 -21.15 -20.68 47.71
N ILE A 171 -20.19 -21.14 46.93
CA ILE A 171 -20.04 -20.84 45.49
C ILE A 171 -19.65 -22.11 44.73
N THR A 172 -19.61 -22.05 43.41
CA THR A 172 -19.05 -23.11 42.57
C THR A 172 -18.11 -22.47 41.56
N VAL A 173 -16.87 -22.97 41.51
CA VAL A 173 -15.86 -22.50 40.55
C VAL A 173 -15.47 -23.64 39.62
N ALA A 174 -15.86 -23.53 38.35
CA ALA A 174 -15.48 -24.50 37.32
C ALA A 174 -14.00 -24.36 36.94
N TYR A 175 -13.31 -25.47 36.70
CA TYR A 175 -11.96 -25.49 36.14
C TYR A 175 -11.94 -24.95 34.72
N LEU A 176 -10.81 -24.37 34.30
CA LEU A 176 -10.61 -24.00 32.91
C LEU A 176 -10.63 -25.24 32.00
N GLN A 177 -11.39 -25.15 30.91
CA GLN A 177 -11.42 -26.16 29.86
C GLN A 177 -11.22 -25.49 28.51
N LEU A 178 -10.15 -25.82 27.78
CA LEU A 178 -9.87 -25.24 26.47
C LEU A 178 -10.94 -25.67 25.47
N THR A 179 -11.59 -24.70 24.81
CA THR A 179 -12.71 -24.96 23.90
C THR A 179 -12.50 -24.47 22.47
N SER A 180 -11.72 -23.42 22.25
CA SER A 180 -11.33 -23.04 20.88
C SER A 180 -10.03 -22.25 20.84
N LEU A 181 -9.42 -22.22 19.66
CA LEU A 181 -8.21 -21.48 19.33
C LEU A 181 -8.49 -20.61 18.10
N VAL A 182 -8.19 -19.32 18.17
CA VAL A 182 -8.48 -18.37 17.08
C VAL A 182 -7.26 -17.51 16.80
N ILE A 183 -6.91 -17.40 15.52
CA ILE A 183 -5.96 -16.39 15.02
C ILE A 183 -6.74 -15.08 14.93
N SER A 184 -6.61 -14.23 15.95
CA SER A 184 -7.33 -12.95 16.02
C SER A 184 -6.68 -11.87 15.15
N THR A 185 -5.38 -12.02 14.87
CA THR A 185 -4.63 -11.24 13.88
C THR A 185 -3.70 -12.19 13.13
N ALA A 186 -3.78 -12.22 11.80
CA ALA A 186 -2.88 -13.01 10.95
C ALA A 186 -1.42 -12.50 11.05
N PRO A 187 -0.40 -13.34 10.75
CA PRO A 187 0.98 -12.90 10.65
C PRO A 187 1.15 -11.82 9.57
N ALA A 188 2.16 -10.98 9.73
CA ALA A 188 2.49 -9.95 8.75
C ALA A 188 2.94 -10.57 7.41
N ASN A 189 3.74 -11.64 7.46
CA ASN A 189 4.21 -12.35 6.28
C ASN A 189 3.35 -13.58 5.98
N THR A 190 2.92 -13.73 4.74
CA THR A 190 2.16 -14.89 4.25
C THR A 190 2.79 -15.52 3.00
N TYR A 191 3.89 -14.97 2.47
CA TYR A 191 4.62 -15.51 1.33
C TYR A 191 6.02 -15.93 1.73
N TYR A 192 6.38 -17.17 1.41
CA TYR A 192 7.60 -17.82 1.86
C TYR A 192 8.34 -18.50 0.70
N ALA A 193 9.66 -18.57 0.82
CA ALA A 193 10.49 -19.41 -0.03
C ALA A 193 10.49 -20.86 0.48
N VAL A 194 10.75 -21.80 -0.42
CA VAL A 194 11.05 -23.19 -0.03
C VAL A 194 12.27 -23.20 0.89
N GLY A 195 12.13 -23.79 2.08
CA GLY A 195 13.15 -23.84 3.12
C GLY A 195 13.01 -22.77 4.21
N ASP A 196 12.10 -21.80 4.05
CA ASP A 196 11.86 -20.80 5.09
C ASP A 196 11.20 -21.40 6.33
N SER A 197 11.38 -20.74 7.48
CA SER A 197 10.58 -20.99 8.68
C SER A 197 9.40 -20.02 8.74
N PHE A 198 8.28 -20.45 9.29
CA PHE A 198 7.09 -19.61 9.45
C PHE A 198 7.37 -18.41 10.38
N ASP A 199 7.17 -17.19 9.87
CA ASP A 199 7.37 -15.95 10.61
C ASP A 199 6.09 -15.57 11.35
N GLN A 200 6.13 -15.68 12.68
CA GLN A 200 5.01 -15.41 13.56
C GLN A 200 4.83 -13.90 13.86
N THR A 201 5.70 -13.04 13.32
CA THR A 201 5.68 -11.59 13.58
C THR A 201 4.32 -10.99 13.21
N GLY A 202 3.73 -10.26 14.16
CA GLY A 202 2.42 -9.62 14.01
C GLY A 202 1.22 -10.52 14.24
N MET A 203 1.41 -11.84 14.35
CA MET A 203 0.32 -12.79 14.62
C MET A 203 -0.16 -12.66 16.07
N VAL A 204 -1.48 -12.66 16.28
CA VAL A 204 -2.10 -12.72 17.60
C VAL A 204 -2.97 -13.97 17.67
N LEU A 205 -2.64 -14.86 18.61
CA LEU A 205 -3.34 -16.12 18.83
C LEU A 205 -4.08 -16.05 20.17
N THR A 206 -5.37 -16.41 20.17
CA THR A 206 -6.22 -16.32 21.36
C THR A 206 -6.89 -17.66 21.64
N ALA A 207 -6.64 -18.20 22.83
CA ALA A 207 -7.30 -19.38 23.36
C ALA A 207 -8.56 -18.99 24.15
N TYR A 208 -9.63 -19.76 23.97
CA TYR A 208 -10.92 -19.57 24.64
C TYR A 208 -11.29 -20.79 25.47
N PHE A 209 -11.89 -20.54 26.63
CA PHE A 209 -12.21 -21.57 27.61
C PHE A 209 -13.71 -21.66 27.90
N ASN A 210 -14.18 -22.86 28.28
CA ASN A 210 -15.51 -23.18 28.81
C ASN A 210 -16.71 -22.79 27.93
N ASN A 211 -16.55 -22.75 26.60
CA ASN A 211 -17.63 -22.56 25.60
C ASN A 211 -18.40 -21.22 25.73
N THR A 212 -17.72 -20.15 26.15
CA THR A 212 -18.33 -18.81 26.15
C THR A 212 -18.32 -18.19 24.75
N THR A 213 -19.42 -17.55 24.35
CA THR A 213 -19.54 -16.86 23.04
C THR A 213 -18.88 -15.48 23.06
N ALA A 214 -18.65 -14.89 21.88
CA ALA A 214 -18.10 -13.53 21.77
C ALA A 214 -19.01 -12.43 22.38
N ALA A 215 -20.28 -12.74 22.65
CA ALA A 215 -21.24 -11.81 23.27
C ALA A 215 -21.29 -11.91 24.81
N ASP A 216 -20.61 -12.88 25.42
CA ASP A 216 -20.65 -13.10 26.86
C ASP A 216 -19.69 -12.17 27.60
N ALA A 217 -20.22 -11.28 28.43
CA ALA A 217 -19.45 -10.37 29.30
C ALA A 217 -18.55 -11.08 30.33
N ASN A 218 -18.62 -12.42 30.42
CA ASN A 218 -17.89 -13.28 31.35
C ASN A 218 -16.90 -14.24 30.65
N ARG A 219 -16.58 -14.02 29.37
CA ARG A 219 -15.65 -14.83 28.59
C ARG A 219 -14.25 -14.88 29.23
N VAL A 220 -13.69 -16.09 29.36
CA VAL A 220 -12.30 -16.28 29.77
C VAL A 220 -11.48 -16.62 28.53
N CYS A 221 -10.50 -15.76 28.21
CA CYS A 221 -9.61 -15.94 27.08
C CYS A 221 -8.17 -15.54 27.43
N GLN A 222 -7.22 -16.16 26.77
CA GLN A 222 -5.80 -15.91 26.93
C GLN A 222 -5.18 -15.59 25.57
N VAL A 223 -4.45 -14.48 25.48
CA VAL A 223 -3.55 -14.22 24.35
C VAL A 223 -2.28 -15.04 24.59
N LEU A 224 -1.93 -15.89 23.64
CA LEU A 224 -0.80 -16.81 23.75
C LEU A 224 0.49 -16.18 23.24
N ALA A 225 1.59 -16.42 23.94
CA ALA A 225 2.92 -16.11 23.46
C ALA A 225 3.40 -17.19 22.48
N ALA A 226 4.38 -16.86 21.62
CA ALA A 226 4.97 -17.80 20.66
C ALA A 226 5.55 -19.07 21.30
N THR A 227 5.92 -19.01 22.59
CA THR A 227 6.42 -20.15 23.36
C THR A 227 5.33 -21.10 23.86
N ASP A 228 4.06 -20.68 23.80
CA ASP A 228 2.94 -21.44 24.38
C ASP A 228 2.37 -22.46 23.40
N TYR A 229 2.67 -22.35 22.11
CA TYR A 229 2.15 -23.19 21.04
C TYR A 229 3.26 -23.71 20.13
N THR A 230 2.90 -24.69 19.29
CA THR A 230 3.79 -25.25 18.27
C THR A 230 3.23 -24.97 16.88
N VAL A 231 4.12 -24.89 15.89
CA VAL A 231 3.78 -24.66 14.49
C VAL A 231 4.30 -25.82 13.66
N THR A 232 3.50 -26.32 12.73
CA THR A 232 3.88 -27.43 11.84
C THR A 232 3.40 -27.18 10.40
N PRO A 233 4.24 -27.39 9.38
CA PRO A 233 5.66 -27.75 9.47
C PRO A 233 6.54 -26.59 9.98
N GLU A 234 7.68 -26.93 10.59
CA GLU A 234 8.66 -25.94 11.07
C GLU A 234 9.46 -25.31 9.92
N THR A 235 9.75 -26.13 8.90
CA THR A 235 10.39 -25.71 7.65
C THR A 235 9.42 -25.93 6.49
N LEU A 236 9.21 -24.87 5.71
CA LEU A 236 8.21 -24.83 4.65
C LEU A 236 8.74 -25.47 3.37
N SER A 237 7.90 -26.27 2.72
CA SER A 237 8.20 -26.99 1.48
C SER A 237 7.29 -26.55 0.35
N ALA A 238 7.72 -26.80 -0.89
CA ALA A 238 6.88 -26.58 -2.06
C ALA A 238 5.58 -27.40 -1.93
N GLY A 239 4.43 -26.71 -1.92
CA GLY A 239 3.10 -27.32 -1.79
C GLY A 239 2.42 -27.08 -0.43
N ASP A 240 3.13 -26.55 0.56
CA ASP A 240 2.49 -26.14 1.81
C ASP A 240 1.59 -24.91 1.57
N THR A 241 0.30 -25.03 1.91
CA THR A 241 -0.70 -23.97 1.76
C THR A 241 -1.18 -23.38 3.10
N PHE A 242 -0.79 -24.00 4.20
CA PHE A 242 -1.06 -23.52 5.56
C PHE A 242 -0.02 -24.09 6.53
N VAL A 243 0.13 -23.43 7.68
CA VAL A 243 0.75 -24.03 8.87
C VAL A 243 -0.31 -24.32 9.91
N THR A 244 -0.19 -25.47 10.57
CA THR A 244 -1.05 -25.84 11.69
C THR A 244 -0.42 -25.33 12.98
N ILE A 245 -1.16 -24.50 13.69
CA ILE A 245 -0.79 -23.97 15.01
C ILE A 245 -1.50 -24.83 16.05
N SER A 246 -0.75 -25.41 16.98
CA SER A 246 -1.25 -26.34 17.99
C SER A 246 -0.96 -25.83 19.40
N TYR A 247 -2.02 -25.64 20.20
CA TYR A 247 -1.94 -25.24 21.60
C TYR A 247 -2.47 -26.37 22.48
N THR A 248 -1.68 -26.76 23.49
CA THR A 248 -2.08 -27.76 24.50
C THR A 248 -2.26 -27.08 25.84
N HIS A 249 -3.47 -27.14 26.37
CA HIS A 249 -3.76 -26.70 27.72
C HIS A 249 -3.67 -27.88 28.69
N HIS A 250 -2.79 -27.76 29.68
CA HIS A 250 -2.63 -28.74 30.76
C HIS A 250 -3.63 -28.46 31.89
N GLY A 251 -4.86 -28.93 31.71
CA GLY A 251 -5.98 -28.68 32.62
C GLY A 251 -6.16 -29.74 33.71
N HIS A 252 -7.11 -29.52 34.61
CA HIS A 252 -7.45 -30.46 35.68
C HIS A 252 -7.93 -31.82 35.15
N ASP A 253 -8.77 -31.81 34.11
CA ASP A 253 -9.35 -33.01 33.50
C ASP A 253 -8.42 -33.70 32.49
N GLY A 254 -7.14 -33.27 32.44
CA GLY A 254 -6.13 -33.74 31.50
C GLY A 254 -5.77 -32.72 30.43
N ASP A 255 -4.85 -33.13 29.56
CA ASP A 255 -4.34 -32.28 28.48
C ASP A 255 -5.35 -32.21 27.33
N VAL A 256 -5.66 -30.99 26.90
CA VAL A 256 -6.51 -30.74 25.73
C VAL A 256 -5.71 -29.96 24.70
N THR A 257 -5.60 -30.52 23.49
CA THR A 257 -4.94 -29.88 22.36
C THR A 257 -5.98 -29.44 21.33
N ILE A 258 -5.91 -28.17 20.91
CA ILE A 258 -6.70 -27.64 19.80
C ILE A 258 -5.74 -27.06 18.75
N THR A 259 -6.08 -27.27 17.48
CA THR A 259 -5.34 -26.72 16.35
C THR A 259 -6.15 -25.68 15.59
N VAL A 260 -5.44 -24.78 14.91
CA VAL A 260 -5.99 -23.84 13.93
C VAL A 260 -5.00 -23.69 12.78
N ASP A 261 -5.50 -23.60 11.55
CA ASP A 261 -4.64 -23.47 10.37
C ASP A 261 -4.50 -21.99 9.97
N GLN A 262 -3.26 -21.55 9.77
CA GLN A 262 -2.93 -20.25 9.18
C GLN A 262 -2.53 -20.46 7.72
N ALA A 263 -3.32 -19.93 6.78
CA ALA A 263 -3.00 -19.98 5.36
C ALA A 263 -1.67 -19.25 5.05
N ILE A 264 -0.86 -19.85 4.17
CA ILE A 264 0.40 -19.31 3.66
C ILE A 264 0.55 -19.66 2.18
N THR A 265 1.51 -19.04 1.51
CA THR A 265 1.89 -19.36 0.13
C THR A 265 3.39 -19.60 0.07
N VAL A 266 3.80 -20.82 -0.30
CA VAL A 266 5.21 -21.19 -0.46
C VAL A 266 5.53 -21.33 -1.94
N ILE A 267 6.49 -20.55 -2.42
CA ILE A 267 6.93 -20.61 -3.81
C ILE A 267 8.45 -20.70 -3.91
N ALA A 268 8.95 -21.12 -5.06
CA ALA A 268 10.38 -20.99 -5.36
C ALA A 268 10.72 -19.49 -5.46
N VAL A 269 11.88 -19.10 -4.91
CA VAL A 269 12.40 -17.75 -5.12
C VAL A 269 12.62 -17.56 -6.63
N PRO A 270 12.11 -16.49 -7.24
CA PRO A 270 12.36 -16.22 -8.64
C PRO A 270 13.87 -16.17 -8.91
N SER A 271 14.32 -16.78 -10.00
CA SER A 271 15.73 -16.72 -10.38
C SER A 271 16.14 -15.29 -10.69
N GLN A 272 17.39 -14.94 -10.42
CA GLN A 272 17.95 -13.66 -10.84
C GLN A 272 18.72 -13.82 -12.16
N ASP A 273 18.71 -12.77 -12.97
CA ASP A 273 19.66 -12.65 -14.08
C ASP A 273 21.02 -12.10 -13.63
N GLU A 274 21.96 -12.00 -14.57
CA GLU A 274 23.34 -11.55 -14.33
C GLU A 274 23.42 -10.11 -13.77
N ASP A 275 22.40 -9.29 -14.01
CA ASP A 275 22.28 -7.92 -13.51
C ASP A 275 21.62 -7.85 -12.12
N GLY A 276 21.24 -8.99 -11.55
CA GLY A 276 20.60 -9.10 -10.24
C GLY A 276 19.10 -8.79 -10.24
N TYR A 277 18.42 -8.82 -11.39
CA TYR A 277 16.96 -8.66 -11.46
C TYR A 277 16.29 -10.01 -11.20
N TYR A 278 15.33 -10.02 -10.28
CA TYR A 278 14.40 -11.16 -10.13
C TYR A 278 13.52 -11.26 -11.37
N LEU A 279 13.55 -12.41 -12.04
CA LEU A 279 12.77 -12.68 -13.24
C LEU A 279 11.33 -13.05 -12.87
N ILE A 280 10.40 -12.16 -13.17
CA ILE A 280 8.98 -12.31 -12.85
C ILE A 280 8.26 -12.95 -14.03
N GLN A 281 7.93 -14.23 -13.93
CA GLN A 281 7.28 -14.99 -15.01
C GLN A 281 5.81 -15.27 -14.73
N THR A 282 5.44 -15.37 -13.45
CA THR A 282 4.11 -15.76 -12.99
C THR A 282 3.52 -14.73 -12.03
N VAL A 283 2.20 -14.83 -11.82
CA VAL A 283 1.49 -14.03 -10.80
C VAL A 283 2.11 -14.21 -9.42
N SER A 284 2.47 -15.45 -9.07
CA SER A 284 3.05 -15.77 -7.77
C SER A 284 4.43 -15.13 -7.59
N ASP A 285 5.27 -15.08 -8.63
CA ASP A 285 6.55 -14.37 -8.59
C ASP A 285 6.33 -12.88 -8.30
N LEU A 286 5.32 -12.27 -8.94
CA LEU A 286 5.00 -10.86 -8.77
C LEU A 286 4.45 -10.56 -7.36
N GLN A 287 3.60 -11.45 -6.81
CA GLN A 287 3.11 -11.34 -5.44
C GLN A 287 4.23 -11.50 -4.42
N TRP A 288 5.15 -12.44 -4.64
CA TRP A 288 6.35 -12.59 -3.82
C TRP A 288 7.19 -11.33 -3.86
N PHE A 289 7.46 -10.76 -5.04
CA PHE A 289 8.22 -9.52 -5.17
C PHE A 289 7.57 -8.37 -4.40
N ALA A 290 6.25 -8.21 -4.53
CA ALA A 290 5.49 -7.21 -3.77
C ALA A 290 5.60 -7.43 -2.26
N ASN A 291 5.52 -8.68 -1.78
CA ASN A 291 5.69 -9.01 -0.37
C ASN A 291 7.10 -8.68 0.15
N GLN A 292 8.14 -9.02 -0.61
CA GLN A 292 9.53 -8.69 -0.25
C GLN A 292 9.71 -7.19 -0.02
N VAL A 293 9.15 -6.36 -0.90
CA VAL A 293 9.27 -4.90 -0.78
C VAL A 293 8.34 -4.36 0.31
N SER A 294 7.04 -4.62 0.20
CA SER A 294 6.02 -3.92 0.98
C SER A 294 5.91 -4.42 2.42
N VAL A 295 6.16 -5.70 2.65
CA VAL A 295 6.03 -6.34 3.97
C VAL A 295 7.39 -6.49 4.64
N LEU A 296 8.35 -7.11 3.95
CA LEU A 296 9.66 -7.44 4.54
C LEU A 296 10.67 -6.29 4.49
N GLY A 297 10.40 -5.22 3.74
CA GLY A 297 11.25 -4.03 3.70
C GLY A 297 12.51 -4.18 2.84
N ASN A 298 12.57 -5.18 1.95
CA ASN A 298 13.65 -5.37 0.97
C ASN A 298 13.52 -4.37 -0.18
N ALA A 299 13.54 -3.09 0.14
CA ALA A 299 13.14 -1.99 -0.74
C ALA A 299 13.98 -1.82 -2.02
N GLY A 300 15.24 -2.28 -2.03
CA GLY A 300 16.21 -2.06 -3.10
C GLY A 300 16.33 -3.19 -4.13
N ILE A 301 15.49 -4.23 -4.06
CA ILE A 301 15.54 -5.33 -5.02
C ILE A 301 15.02 -4.91 -6.41
N ASN A 302 15.49 -5.56 -7.46
CA ASN A 302 15.10 -5.27 -8.84
C ASN A 302 14.23 -6.39 -9.41
N ALA A 303 13.23 -6.07 -10.22
CA ALA A 303 12.37 -7.03 -10.93
C ALA A 303 12.42 -6.77 -12.43
N ARG A 304 12.45 -7.84 -13.22
CA ARG A 304 12.30 -7.80 -14.68
C ARG A 304 11.21 -8.77 -15.11
N LEU A 305 10.23 -8.32 -15.89
CA LEU A 305 9.21 -9.23 -16.40
C LEU A 305 9.82 -10.17 -17.47
N ALA A 306 9.69 -11.47 -17.22
CA ALA A 306 10.03 -12.52 -18.18
C ALA A 306 8.83 -12.92 -19.07
N GLY A 307 7.61 -12.63 -18.60
CA GLY A 307 6.36 -12.90 -19.32
C GLY A 307 5.30 -11.84 -19.02
N ASN A 308 4.19 -11.89 -19.77
CA ASN A 308 3.00 -11.12 -19.43
C ASN A 308 2.32 -11.74 -18.20
N ILE A 309 1.76 -10.90 -17.32
CA ILE A 309 1.11 -11.32 -16.07
C ILE A 309 -0.36 -10.92 -16.10
N ASP A 310 -1.25 -11.81 -15.66
CA ASP A 310 -2.68 -11.52 -15.52
C ASP A 310 -3.12 -11.59 -14.05
N LEU A 311 -3.52 -10.46 -13.48
CA LEU A 311 -3.98 -10.31 -12.10
C LEU A 311 -5.50 -10.49 -11.94
N THR A 312 -6.21 -10.97 -12.95
CA THR A 312 -7.66 -11.15 -12.88
C THR A 312 -8.05 -12.10 -11.73
N GLY A 313 -8.85 -11.60 -10.79
CA GLY A 313 -9.31 -12.38 -9.63
C GLY A 313 -8.22 -12.62 -8.56
N VAL A 314 -7.04 -12.02 -8.71
CA VAL A 314 -5.91 -12.19 -7.80
C VAL A 314 -5.93 -11.11 -6.73
N ALA A 315 -5.79 -11.51 -5.47
CA ALA A 315 -5.60 -10.56 -4.37
C ALA A 315 -4.26 -9.83 -4.51
N TRP A 316 -4.28 -8.51 -4.54
CA TRP A 316 -3.11 -7.68 -4.84
C TRP A 316 -2.71 -6.78 -3.67
N THR A 317 -1.44 -6.90 -3.28
CA THR A 317 -0.75 -5.95 -2.40
C THR A 317 0.17 -5.10 -3.28
N PRO A 318 0.00 -3.77 -3.32
CA PRO A 318 0.88 -2.91 -4.11
C PRO A 318 2.36 -3.08 -3.76
N VAL A 319 3.22 -2.99 -4.76
CA VAL A 319 4.68 -2.93 -4.55
C VAL A 319 5.04 -1.59 -3.93
N GLY A 320 5.76 -1.61 -2.80
CA GLY A 320 6.07 -0.43 -2.03
C GLY A 320 4.90 0.06 -1.17
N ALA A 321 5.18 0.27 0.11
CA ALA A 321 4.27 0.88 1.09
C ALA A 321 4.90 2.15 1.66
N SER A 322 4.11 3.02 2.30
CA SER A 322 4.66 4.24 2.91
C SER A 322 5.72 3.95 4.00
N ALA A 323 5.62 2.81 4.68
CA ALA A 323 6.61 2.35 5.65
C ALA A 323 7.85 1.74 4.96
N ASN A 324 7.63 1.06 3.84
CA ASN A 324 8.64 0.33 3.08
C ASN A 324 8.56 0.73 1.59
N PRO A 325 9.03 1.93 1.22
CA PRO A 325 8.91 2.43 -0.14
C PRO A 325 9.79 1.61 -1.10
N PHE A 326 9.32 1.37 -2.32
CA PHE A 326 10.13 0.75 -3.36
C PHE A 326 11.25 1.70 -3.81
N LYS A 327 12.47 1.20 -3.93
CA LYS A 327 13.68 1.96 -4.31
C LYS A 327 14.50 1.31 -5.44
N GLY A 328 14.14 0.09 -5.84
CA GLY A 328 14.83 -0.63 -6.90
C GLY A 328 14.33 -0.25 -8.30
N THR A 329 14.58 -1.14 -9.26
CA THR A 329 14.11 -1.02 -10.64
C THR A 329 13.05 -2.08 -10.93
N PHE A 330 11.90 -1.64 -11.44
CA PHE A 330 10.88 -2.49 -12.03
C PHE A 330 10.92 -2.34 -13.55
N ASP A 331 11.55 -3.30 -14.20
CA ASP A 331 11.73 -3.35 -15.65
C ASP A 331 10.62 -4.23 -16.27
N GLY A 332 9.66 -3.59 -16.93
CA GLY A 332 8.58 -4.27 -17.62
C GLY A 332 9.05 -5.05 -18.85
N ASN A 333 10.26 -4.79 -19.38
CA ASN A 333 10.81 -5.46 -20.55
C ASN A 333 9.83 -5.53 -21.74
N ASN A 334 9.08 -4.44 -21.95
CA ASN A 334 7.99 -4.29 -22.92
C ASN A 334 6.85 -5.32 -22.79
N LYS A 335 6.68 -5.92 -21.60
CA LYS A 335 5.59 -6.84 -21.28
C LYS A 335 4.41 -6.12 -20.66
N ALA A 336 3.31 -6.85 -20.55
CA ALA A 336 2.04 -6.35 -20.03
C ALA A 336 1.65 -7.01 -18.70
N ILE A 337 1.07 -6.21 -17.82
CA ILE A 337 0.30 -6.68 -16.66
C ILE A 337 -1.17 -6.32 -16.89
N THR A 338 -2.05 -7.32 -16.90
CA THR A 338 -3.50 -7.15 -17.11
C THR A 338 -4.29 -7.54 -15.87
N GLY A 339 -5.60 -7.27 -15.88
CA GLY A 339 -6.50 -7.76 -14.83
C GLY A 339 -6.38 -7.04 -13.48
N PHE A 340 -5.64 -5.93 -13.39
CA PHE A 340 -5.50 -5.18 -12.15
C PHE A 340 -6.83 -4.47 -11.79
N ASP A 341 -7.41 -4.85 -10.64
CA ASP A 341 -8.63 -4.29 -10.06
C ASP A 341 -8.42 -4.02 -8.56
N ASN A 342 -8.92 -2.89 -8.07
CA ASN A 342 -8.84 -2.53 -6.65
C ASN A 342 -9.81 -3.30 -5.74
N ASN A 343 -10.84 -3.95 -6.29
CA ASN A 343 -11.73 -4.85 -5.51
C ASN A 343 -11.01 -6.04 -4.90
N ASN A 344 -9.88 -6.43 -5.51
CA ASN A 344 -9.04 -7.51 -5.02
C ASN A 344 -7.83 -6.96 -4.24
N THR A 345 -7.77 -5.66 -3.92
CA THR A 345 -6.63 -5.11 -3.17
C THR A 345 -6.78 -5.25 -1.67
N THR A 346 -5.67 -5.46 -0.99
CA THR A 346 -5.59 -5.58 0.48
C THR A 346 -5.43 -4.22 1.18
N VAL A 347 -5.23 -3.13 0.43
CA VAL A 347 -5.06 -1.77 0.96
C VAL A 347 -6.39 -1.07 1.19
N THR A 348 -6.60 -0.53 2.41
CA THR A 348 -7.91 -0.04 2.85
C THR A 348 -8.12 1.47 2.74
N ALA A 349 -7.15 2.28 2.29
CA ALA A 349 -7.42 3.72 2.23
C ALA A 349 -6.58 4.64 1.33
N GLN A 350 -5.36 4.31 0.87
CA GLN A 350 -4.54 5.23 0.06
C GLN A 350 -3.57 4.44 -0.83
N TYR A 351 -3.07 5.09 -1.90
CA TYR A 351 -2.02 4.57 -2.79
C TYR A 351 -2.46 3.40 -3.69
N TYR A 352 -3.55 3.61 -4.43
CA TYR A 352 -4.04 2.63 -5.41
C TYR A 352 -3.21 2.71 -6.68
N GLY A 353 -2.34 1.72 -6.90
CA GLY A 353 -1.53 1.51 -8.09
C GLY A 353 -0.87 0.15 -8.03
N LEU A 354 -0.36 -0.35 -9.16
CA LEU A 354 0.46 -1.56 -9.17
C LEU A 354 1.64 -1.42 -8.19
N ILE A 355 2.27 -0.24 -8.21
CA ILE A 355 3.27 0.24 -7.26
C ILE A 355 2.60 1.31 -6.41
N GLY A 356 2.50 1.06 -5.10
CA GLY A 356 1.85 1.97 -4.16
C GLY A 356 2.73 3.16 -3.81
N TYR A 357 4.01 2.92 -3.51
CA TYR A 357 4.91 3.98 -3.05
C TYR A 357 6.34 3.76 -3.55
N ALA A 358 6.85 4.70 -4.34
CA ALA A 358 8.20 4.73 -4.90
C ALA A 358 9.04 5.89 -4.35
N ASP A 359 10.30 5.62 -3.99
CA ASP A 359 11.25 6.60 -3.43
C ASP A 359 12.65 6.37 -4.02
N GLY A 360 13.00 7.14 -5.06
CA GLY A 360 14.22 6.91 -5.84
C GLY A 360 14.20 5.66 -6.72
N ALA A 361 13.02 5.11 -7.01
CA ALA A 361 12.88 3.91 -7.83
C ALA A 361 12.85 4.22 -9.34
N THR A 362 13.15 3.21 -10.15
CA THR A 362 12.94 3.25 -11.60
C THR A 362 11.84 2.30 -12.01
N VAL A 363 10.87 2.75 -12.80
CA VAL A 363 9.81 1.94 -13.39
C VAL A 363 9.80 2.20 -14.88
N LYS A 364 10.01 1.17 -15.69
CA LYS A 364 10.19 1.35 -17.13
C LYS A 364 9.58 0.24 -17.98
N ASP A 365 9.34 0.54 -19.25
CA ASP A 365 9.06 -0.43 -20.33
C ASP A 365 7.87 -1.36 -20.01
N LEU A 366 6.78 -0.80 -19.48
CA LEU A 366 5.66 -1.57 -18.92
C LEU A 366 4.32 -1.08 -19.45
N SER A 367 3.46 -2.02 -19.84
CA SER A 367 2.04 -1.74 -20.06
C SER A 367 1.17 -2.33 -18.95
N VAL A 368 0.26 -1.53 -18.40
CA VAL A 368 -0.70 -1.98 -17.37
C VAL A 368 -2.12 -1.73 -17.83
N THR A 369 -2.96 -2.76 -17.81
CA THR A 369 -4.41 -2.63 -18.00
C THR A 369 -5.10 -2.73 -16.65
N ALA A 370 -5.65 -1.62 -16.17
CA ALA A 370 -6.28 -1.49 -14.86
C ALA A 370 -7.76 -1.07 -14.97
N ASN A 371 -8.62 -1.69 -14.18
CA ASN A 371 -10.04 -1.34 -14.05
C ASN A 371 -10.35 -1.02 -12.59
N LEU A 372 -10.08 0.21 -12.18
CA LEU A 372 -10.22 0.64 -10.80
C LEU A 372 -11.57 1.33 -10.60
N THR A 373 -12.31 0.94 -9.56
CA THR A 373 -13.60 1.54 -9.23
C THR A 373 -13.63 2.00 -7.78
N GLY A 374 -14.01 3.26 -7.57
CA GLY A 374 -13.77 3.88 -6.27
C GLY A 374 -12.26 4.10 -6.08
N GLY A 375 -11.92 5.11 -5.29
CA GLY A 375 -10.53 5.48 -5.10
C GLY A 375 -10.44 6.57 -4.08
N ALA A 376 -9.53 6.38 -3.13
CA ALA A 376 -9.16 7.41 -2.18
C ALA A 376 -8.01 8.25 -2.77
N ASN A 377 -7.13 8.76 -1.94
CA ASN A 377 -6.02 9.57 -2.42
C ASN A 377 -4.98 8.72 -3.14
N TYR A 378 -4.35 9.29 -4.17
CA TYR A 378 -3.26 8.66 -4.93
C TYR A 378 -3.76 7.44 -5.69
N THR A 379 -4.65 7.64 -6.66
CA THR A 379 -5.17 6.56 -7.51
C THR A 379 -4.58 6.64 -8.91
N SER A 380 -4.00 5.53 -9.39
CA SER A 380 -3.41 5.40 -10.72
C SER A 380 -3.31 3.93 -11.16
N ALA A 381 -3.07 3.68 -12.46
CA ALA A 381 -2.87 2.31 -12.92
C ALA A 381 -1.50 1.76 -12.47
N ILE A 382 -0.44 2.58 -12.51
CA ILE A 382 0.94 2.10 -12.38
C ILE A 382 1.57 2.52 -11.05
N VAL A 383 1.80 3.82 -10.82
CA VAL A 383 2.54 4.29 -9.62
C VAL A 383 1.75 5.32 -8.84
N ALA A 384 1.15 4.93 -7.71
CA ALA A 384 0.29 5.83 -6.96
C ALA A 384 1.02 7.07 -6.42
N TYR A 385 2.23 6.89 -5.89
CA TYR A 385 3.05 7.98 -5.37
C TYR A 385 4.53 7.76 -5.66
N ALA A 386 5.18 8.73 -6.30
CA ALA A 386 6.60 8.69 -6.62
C ALA A 386 7.34 9.90 -6.06
N LYS A 387 8.48 9.69 -5.39
CA LYS A 387 9.33 10.77 -4.90
C LYS A 387 10.84 10.44 -5.01
N GLY A 388 11.68 11.36 -4.55
CA GLY A 388 13.08 11.07 -4.21
C GLY A 388 13.98 10.77 -5.40
N GLY A 389 13.72 11.36 -6.56
CA GLY A 389 14.47 11.09 -7.79
C GLY A 389 13.93 9.88 -8.57
N SER A 390 12.69 9.46 -8.32
CA SER A 390 12.09 8.34 -9.06
C SER A 390 11.99 8.66 -10.57
N THR A 391 12.13 7.63 -11.40
CA THR A 391 12.03 7.72 -12.86
C THR A 391 10.94 6.78 -13.37
N LEU A 392 9.92 7.34 -14.00
CA LEU A 392 8.81 6.62 -14.63
C LEU A 392 8.91 6.83 -16.15
N THR A 393 9.30 5.81 -16.91
CA THR A 393 9.60 6.00 -18.34
C THR A 393 9.01 4.91 -19.23
N ASN A 394 8.56 5.25 -20.44
CA ASN A 394 8.00 4.29 -21.39
C ASN A 394 6.89 3.42 -20.76
N LEU A 395 5.94 4.07 -20.10
CA LEU A 395 4.83 3.40 -19.41
C LEU A 395 3.52 3.63 -20.15
N THR A 396 2.75 2.57 -20.37
CA THR A 396 1.43 2.65 -21.01
C THR A 396 0.33 2.18 -20.08
N ALA A 397 -0.62 3.05 -19.74
CA ALA A 397 -1.76 2.69 -18.93
C ALA A 397 -3.05 2.58 -19.77
N ASN A 398 -3.77 1.46 -19.62
CA ASN A 398 -5.00 1.15 -20.33
C ASN A 398 -6.14 0.81 -19.34
N GLY A 399 -7.39 0.84 -19.81
CA GLY A 399 -8.57 0.45 -19.02
C GLY A 399 -9.37 1.65 -18.49
N THR A 400 -9.77 1.61 -17.22
CA THR A 400 -10.62 2.64 -16.61
C THR A 400 -10.29 2.90 -15.14
N ILE A 401 -10.43 4.15 -14.71
CA ILE A 401 -10.50 4.54 -13.30
C ILE A 401 -11.79 5.33 -13.11
N THR A 402 -12.75 4.79 -12.36
CA THR A 402 -14.11 5.36 -12.24
C THR A 402 -14.54 5.56 -10.79
N LYS A 403 -15.55 6.42 -10.57
CA LYS A 403 -16.14 6.72 -9.25
C LYS A 403 -15.11 7.21 -8.22
N ILE A 404 -14.07 7.90 -8.68
CA ILE A 404 -13.05 8.48 -7.82
C ILE A 404 -13.68 9.47 -6.84
N ALA A 405 -13.31 9.39 -5.56
CA ALA A 405 -13.72 10.36 -4.54
C ALA A 405 -12.54 11.10 -3.90
N GLY A 406 -11.35 10.48 -3.86
CA GLY A 406 -10.12 11.09 -3.34
C GLY A 406 -9.40 12.00 -4.33
N SER A 407 -8.26 12.54 -3.90
CA SER A 407 -7.44 13.48 -4.70
C SER A 407 -6.18 12.80 -5.25
N TYR A 408 -5.44 13.50 -6.11
CA TYR A 408 -4.19 13.01 -6.71
C TYR A 408 -4.40 11.78 -7.60
N ASN A 409 -5.16 11.96 -8.69
CA ASN A 409 -5.56 10.86 -9.57
C ASN A 409 -4.87 10.99 -10.91
N GLY A 410 -4.05 10.02 -11.30
CA GLY A 410 -3.38 10.04 -12.60
C GLY A 410 -3.47 8.72 -13.31
N GLY A 411 -3.42 8.70 -14.63
CA GLY A 411 -3.40 7.44 -15.35
C GLY A 411 -2.11 6.65 -15.09
N ILE A 412 -0.97 7.32 -15.17
CA ILE A 412 0.35 6.74 -14.89
C ILE A 412 0.69 6.86 -13.41
N ALA A 413 0.57 8.07 -12.84
CA ALA A 413 0.92 8.31 -11.45
C ALA A 413 -0.04 9.23 -10.69
N GLY A 414 -0.36 8.91 -9.44
CA GLY A 414 -1.23 9.76 -8.62
C GLY A 414 -0.56 11.09 -8.26
N SER A 415 0.65 11.04 -7.70
CA SER A 415 1.47 12.22 -7.39
C SER A 415 2.96 11.96 -7.60
N VAL A 416 3.67 12.97 -8.09
CA VAL A 416 5.13 12.93 -8.29
C VAL A 416 5.82 14.11 -7.63
N ILE A 417 6.94 13.88 -6.94
CA ILE A 417 7.75 14.93 -6.29
C ILE A 417 9.24 14.68 -6.56
N ALA A 418 10.00 15.70 -6.95
CA ALA A 418 11.43 15.58 -7.27
C ALA A 418 11.74 14.37 -8.17
N SER A 419 10.92 14.13 -9.20
CA SER A 419 10.91 12.90 -10.01
C SER A 419 10.68 13.21 -11.49
N THR A 420 11.00 12.24 -12.36
CA THR A 420 10.85 12.34 -13.81
C THR A 420 9.78 11.37 -14.32
N VAL A 421 8.88 11.85 -15.16
CA VAL A 421 7.93 11.05 -15.93
C VAL A 421 8.16 11.33 -17.41
N SER A 422 8.57 10.33 -18.19
CA SER A 422 8.84 10.53 -19.62
C SER A 422 8.29 9.45 -20.52
N ASP A 423 7.94 9.81 -21.75
CA ASP A 423 7.59 8.83 -22.81
C ASP A 423 6.38 7.95 -22.42
N CYS A 424 5.51 8.46 -21.56
CA CYS A 424 4.38 7.71 -21.03
C CYS A 424 3.10 8.01 -21.81
N VAL A 425 2.26 6.99 -21.95
CA VAL A 425 0.99 7.06 -22.67
C VAL A 425 -0.17 6.66 -21.77
N ASN A 426 -1.16 7.54 -21.66
CA ASN A 426 -2.42 7.22 -21.01
C ASN A 426 -3.53 6.95 -22.03
N ASN A 427 -4.05 5.73 -22.06
CA ASN A 427 -5.21 5.34 -22.86
C ASN A 427 -6.46 5.07 -22.01
N LEU A 428 -6.38 5.15 -20.68
CA LEU A 428 -7.51 4.86 -19.80
C LEU A 428 -8.44 6.04 -19.58
N VAL A 429 -9.73 5.75 -19.41
CA VAL A 429 -10.74 6.75 -19.05
C VAL A 429 -10.69 7.02 -17.55
N ILE A 430 -10.59 8.29 -17.14
CA ILE A 430 -10.58 8.72 -15.74
C ILE A 430 -11.90 9.45 -15.45
N SER A 431 -12.64 9.02 -14.42
CA SER A 431 -13.90 9.68 -14.04
C SER A 431 -14.23 9.65 -12.56
N GLY A 432 -14.86 10.71 -12.06
CA GLY A 432 -15.33 10.79 -10.67
C GLY A 432 -15.53 12.21 -10.13
N ASN A 433 -15.67 12.31 -8.81
CA ASN A 433 -15.82 13.55 -8.06
C ASN A 433 -14.58 13.90 -7.21
N GLY A 434 -13.49 13.17 -7.40
CA GLY A 434 -12.18 13.49 -6.85
C GLY A 434 -11.57 14.77 -7.43
N SER A 435 -10.64 15.39 -6.70
CA SER A 435 -9.88 16.55 -7.19
C SER A 435 -8.55 16.13 -7.81
N GLN A 436 -7.93 17.01 -8.61
CA GLN A 436 -6.55 16.85 -9.12
C GLN A 436 -6.42 15.58 -9.99
N ALA A 437 -7.17 15.55 -11.09
CA ALA A 437 -7.10 14.48 -12.07
C ALA A 437 -6.22 14.88 -13.25
N GLY A 438 -5.18 14.09 -13.53
CA GLY A 438 -4.34 14.19 -14.72
C GLY A 438 -4.44 12.95 -15.57
N GLY A 439 -4.36 13.04 -16.89
CA GLY A 439 -4.25 11.83 -17.72
C GLY A 439 -2.93 11.10 -17.44
N ILE A 440 -1.83 11.82 -17.22
CA ILE A 440 -0.54 11.23 -16.85
C ILE A 440 -0.35 11.26 -15.33
N VAL A 441 -0.37 12.45 -14.74
CA VAL A 441 -0.08 12.66 -13.31
C VAL A 441 -1.17 13.46 -12.60
N GLY A 442 -1.73 12.97 -11.50
CA GLY A 442 -2.74 13.74 -10.75
C GLY A 442 -2.21 15.07 -10.22
N SER A 443 -1.06 15.04 -9.54
CA SER A 443 -0.36 16.23 -9.06
C SER A 443 1.16 16.13 -9.20
N MET A 444 1.80 17.24 -9.53
CA MET A 444 3.25 17.35 -9.50
C MET A 444 3.72 18.38 -8.47
N GLY A 445 4.75 17.99 -7.71
CA GLY A 445 5.42 18.83 -6.73
C GLY A 445 6.64 19.57 -7.30
N ALA A 446 7.51 20.02 -6.41
CA ALA A 446 8.76 20.70 -6.76
C ALA A 446 9.77 19.73 -7.41
N GLY A 447 10.68 20.25 -8.25
CA GLY A 447 11.76 19.49 -8.87
C GLY A 447 11.33 18.38 -9.84
N CYS A 448 10.13 18.50 -10.44
CA CYS A 448 9.59 17.47 -11.31
C CYS A 448 9.79 17.79 -12.81
N THR A 449 9.94 16.75 -13.62
CA THR A 449 9.88 16.85 -15.09
C THR A 449 8.86 15.87 -15.64
N ILE A 450 7.88 16.36 -16.40
CA ILE A 450 7.00 15.54 -17.23
C ILE A 450 7.35 15.85 -18.69
N ASP A 451 7.81 14.85 -19.44
CA ASP A 451 8.37 15.05 -20.79
C ASP A 451 7.82 14.03 -21.79
N ASN A 452 7.48 14.46 -22.99
CA ASN A 452 7.09 13.57 -24.08
C ASN A 452 5.94 12.59 -23.73
N CYS A 453 4.99 13.04 -22.91
CA CYS A 453 3.86 12.21 -22.49
C CYS A 453 2.60 12.52 -23.30
N THR A 454 1.79 11.49 -23.56
CA THR A 454 0.56 11.61 -24.35
C THR A 454 -0.66 11.09 -23.61
N ASN A 455 -1.72 11.90 -23.57
CA ASN A 455 -3.03 11.46 -23.09
C ASN A 455 -4.01 11.24 -24.24
N ASN A 456 -4.46 9.99 -24.40
CA ASN A 456 -5.51 9.55 -25.31
C ASN A 456 -6.80 9.15 -24.57
N GLY A 457 -6.75 8.99 -23.25
CA GLY A 457 -7.90 8.63 -22.42
C GLY A 457 -8.76 9.83 -21.98
N GLU A 458 -10.08 9.70 -22.10
CA GLU A 458 -11.02 10.77 -21.71
C GLU A 458 -10.97 11.02 -20.19
N ILE A 459 -11.07 12.29 -19.80
CA ILE A 459 -11.09 12.70 -18.39
C ILE A 459 -12.44 13.37 -18.08
N ASN A 460 -13.20 12.79 -17.16
CA ASN A 460 -14.57 13.20 -16.82
C ASN A 460 -14.72 13.42 -15.30
N MET A 461 -14.31 14.59 -14.83
CA MET A 461 -14.36 14.96 -13.42
C MET A 461 -15.47 15.97 -13.12
N THR A 462 -16.11 15.86 -11.95
CA THR A 462 -17.09 16.85 -11.50
C THR A 462 -16.52 17.87 -10.51
N SER A 463 -15.32 17.63 -10.00
CA SER A 463 -14.66 18.47 -8.98
C SER A 463 -13.56 19.35 -9.56
N ASN A 464 -12.66 19.84 -8.71
CA ASN A 464 -11.62 20.79 -9.08
C ASN A 464 -10.41 20.11 -9.76
N TRP A 465 -9.84 20.84 -10.73
CA TRP A 465 -8.56 20.53 -11.37
C TRP A 465 -8.57 19.24 -12.18
N ALA A 466 -8.94 19.38 -13.45
CA ALA A 466 -8.79 18.34 -14.46
C ALA A 466 -7.81 18.82 -15.54
N GLY A 467 -6.82 17.99 -15.87
CA GLY A 467 -5.99 18.27 -17.04
C GLY A 467 -5.51 17.02 -17.77
N GLY A 468 -5.25 17.15 -19.07
CA GLY A 468 -4.90 16.00 -19.92
C GLY A 468 -3.57 15.38 -19.51
N ILE A 469 -2.62 16.19 -19.05
CA ILE A 469 -1.33 15.70 -18.55
C ILE A 469 -1.33 15.73 -17.03
N SER A 470 -1.71 16.86 -16.44
CA SER A 470 -1.73 17.03 -14.99
C SER A 470 -2.98 17.71 -14.44
N GLY A 471 -3.44 17.28 -13.27
CA GLY A 471 -4.52 17.98 -12.57
C GLY A 471 -4.02 19.28 -11.95
N TYR A 472 -3.00 19.18 -11.10
CA TYR A 472 -2.46 20.29 -10.33
C TYR A 472 -0.93 20.32 -10.35
N ASN A 473 -0.37 21.45 -10.77
CA ASN A 473 1.07 21.70 -10.70
C ASN A 473 1.30 22.68 -9.57
N GLY A 474 1.94 22.25 -8.48
CA GLY A 474 2.42 23.19 -7.49
C GLY A 474 2.70 22.64 -6.10
N THR A 475 3.63 23.31 -5.42
CA THR A 475 3.63 23.46 -3.96
C THR A 475 3.88 24.95 -3.68
N ALA A 476 3.38 25.48 -2.56
CA ALA A 476 3.58 26.90 -2.23
C ALA A 476 4.99 27.20 -1.67
N ALA A 477 5.85 26.19 -1.50
CA ALA A 477 6.94 26.24 -0.53
C ALA A 477 8.36 26.28 -1.13
N GLU A 478 8.56 26.11 -2.43
CA GLU A 478 9.92 25.88 -2.97
C GLU A 478 10.27 26.70 -4.22
N SER A 479 11.55 27.10 -4.30
CA SER A 479 12.19 27.79 -5.42
C SER A 479 12.64 26.85 -6.55
N THR A 480 12.44 25.53 -6.39
CA THR A 480 12.84 24.53 -7.36
C THR A 480 11.80 24.43 -8.47
N ALA A 481 12.15 24.90 -9.66
CA ALA A 481 11.25 24.87 -10.81
C ALA A 481 10.91 23.43 -11.23
N SER A 482 9.67 23.23 -11.66
CA SER A 482 9.24 21.99 -12.33
C SER A 482 8.69 22.31 -13.71
N VAL A 483 8.69 21.32 -14.60
CA VAL A 483 8.34 21.53 -16.01
C VAL A 483 7.48 20.40 -16.57
N ILE A 484 6.45 20.78 -17.32
CA ILE A 484 5.74 19.92 -18.28
C ILE A 484 6.19 20.35 -19.66
N LYS A 485 6.74 19.42 -20.46
CA LYS A 485 7.25 19.72 -21.80
C LYS A 485 6.96 18.63 -22.81
N ASN A 486 6.83 19.03 -24.08
CA ASN A 486 6.66 18.11 -25.22
C ASN A 486 5.46 17.17 -25.05
N CYS A 487 4.43 17.58 -24.30
CA CYS A 487 3.30 16.73 -23.98
C CYS A 487 2.08 17.06 -24.84
N THR A 488 1.29 16.03 -25.15
CA THR A 488 0.12 16.16 -26.01
C THR A 488 -1.13 15.57 -25.34
N ASN A 489 -2.23 16.32 -25.40
CA ASN A 489 -3.56 15.79 -25.08
C ASN A 489 -4.38 15.62 -26.36
N ASN A 490 -4.77 14.38 -26.63
CA ASN A 490 -5.64 13.97 -27.75
C ASN A 490 -7.07 13.64 -27.28
N ALA A 491 -7.31 13.64 -25.98
CA ALA A 491 -8.57 13.18 -25.40
C ALA A 491 -9.44 14.33 -24.90
N LYS A 492 -10.75 14.15 -25.00
CA LYS A 492 -11.70 15.12 -24.46
C LYS A 492 -11.56 15.21 -22.93
N ILE A 493 -11.72 16.42 -22.41
CA ILE A 493 -11.71 16.70 -20.98
C ILE A 493 -13.00 17.40 -20.58
N THR A 494 -13.68 16.85 -19.58
CA THR A 494 -14.78 17.49 -18.85
C THR A 494 -14.40 17.60 -17.39
N GLY A 495 -14.44 18.81 -16.82
CA GLY A 495 -14.13 19.04 -15.41
C GLY A 495 -15.13 19.96 -14.70
N GLY A 496 -15.08 19.99 -13.36
CA GLY A 496 -15.88 20.88 -12.52
C GLY A 496 -15.46 22.34 -12.66
N SER A 497 -14.34 22.70 -12.02
CA SER A 497 -13.83 24.09 -12.00
C SER A 497 -12.69 24.29 -12.98
N ASN A 498 -11.43 24.24 -12.54
CA ASN A 498 -10.28 24.57 -13.38
C ASN A 498 -9.95 23.39 -14.31
N CYS A 499 -10.13 23.57 -15.61
CA CYS A 499 -9.95 22.52 -16.61
C CYS A 499 -8.96 22.99 -17.68
N GLY A 500 -7.90 22.24 -17.93
CA GLY A 500 -6.92 22.56 -18.96
C GLY A 500 -6.66 21.36 -19.88
N GLY A 501 -6.40 21.58 -21.16
CA GLY A 501 -5.96 20.50 -22.04
C GLY A 501 -4.66 19.83 -21.56
N ILE A 502 -3.76 20.60 -20.94
CA ILE A 502 -2.52 20.08 -20.34
C ILE A 502 -2.63 20.05 -18.82
N ALA A 503 -2.91 21.19 -18.19
CA ALA A 503 -2.92 21.32 -16.74
C ALA A 503 -4.21 21.94 -16.21
N GLY A 504 -4.85 21.34 -15.21
CA GLY A 504 -6.00 21.96 -14.53
C GLY A 504 -5.60 23.30 -13.88
N GLN A 505 -4.52 23.30 -13.10
CA GLN A 505 -3.94 24.51 -12.52
C GLN A 505 -2.41 24.48 -12.54
N ASN A 506 -1.81 25.62 -12.89
CA ASN A 506 -0.38 25.88 -12.89
C ASN A 506 -0.03 26.94 -11.82
N PHE A 507 0.69 26.53 -10.76
CA PHE A 507 1.06 27.38 -9.64
C PHE A 507 2.50 27.93 -9.74
N ALA A 508 3.02 28.51 -8.66
CA ALA A 508 4.33 29.18 -8.62
C ALA A 508 5.49 28.29 -9.10
N TYR A 509 6.38 28.85 -9.92
CA TYR A 509 7.58 28.21 -10.46
C TYR A 509 7.33 26.96 -11.32
N GLN A 510 6.10 26.81 -11.83
CA GLN A 510 5.72 25.72 -12.73
C GLN A 510 5.70 26.21 -14.17
N TYR A 511 6.36 25.48 -15.06
CA TYR A 511 6.49 25.81 -16.47
C TYR A 511 5.76 24.78 -17.33
N ILE A 512 4.87 25.25 -18.21
CA ILE A 512 4.30 24.43 -19.28
C ILE A 512 4.89 24.93 -20.60
N LYS A 513 5.60 24.07 -21.34
CA LYS A 513 6.26 24.46 -22.59
C LYS A 513 6.15 23.42 -23.69
N ASN A 514 6.10 23.81 -24.95
CA ASN A 514 6.07 22.87 -26.07
C ASN A 514 4.94 21.84 -25.97
N CYS A 515 3.76 22.27 -25.52
CA CYS A 515 2.64 21.37 -25.31
C CYS A 515 1.49 21.65 -26.28
N ALA A 516 0.73 20.61 -26.59
CA ALA A 516 -0.38 20.66 -27.53
C ALA A 516 -1.66 20.11 -26.92
N ASN A 517 -2.76 20.86 -27.05
CA ASN A 517 -4.10 20.31 -26.83
C ASN A 517 -4.84 20.20 -28.16
N LEU A 518 -5.17 18.96 -28.54
CA LEU A 518 -5.82 18.65 -29.81
C LEU A 518 -7.30 18.31 -29.67
N ALA A 519 -7.82 18.25 -28.43
CA ALA A 519 -9.16 17.79 -28.13
C ALA A 519 -9.96 18.78 -27.28
N ASP A 520 -11.27 18.59 -27.23
CA ASP A 520 -12.19 19.51 -26.58
C ASP A 520 -12.02 19.54 -25.05
N VAL A 521 -12.10 20.75 -24.47
CA VAL A 521 -12.02 20.97 -23.02
C VAL A 521 -13.25 21.73 -22.56
N THR A 522 -14.00 21.12 -21.63
CA THR A 522 -15.20 21.71 -21.04
C THR A 522 -15.06 21.83 -19.53
N SER A 523 -15.24 23.04 -19.00
CA SER A 523 -15.43 23.29 -17.56
C SER A 523 -16.89 23.61 -17.27
N THR A 524 -17.47 22.94 -16.28
CA THR A 524 -18.88 23.14 -15.91
C THR A 524 -19.09 24.27 -14.90
N ASN A 525 -18.02 24.90 -14.40
CA ASN A 525 -18.09 25.93 -13.34
C ASN A 525 -17.24 27.18 -13.61
N THR A 526 -15.91 27.14 -13.44
CA THR A 526 -15.11 28.37 -13.21
C THR A 526 -14.16 28.73 -14.36
N TYR A 527 -13.21 27.86 -14.73
CA TYR A 527 -12.19 28.23 -15.72
C TYR A 527 -11.88 27.07 -16.68
N ALA A 528 -11.88 27.34 -17.98
CA ALA A 528 -11.33 26.42 -18.98
C ALA A 528 -10.24 27.10 -19.83
N GLY A 529 -9.18 26.36 -20.11
CA GLY A 529 -8.13 26.74 -21.05
C GLY A 529 -7.72 25.58 -21.95
N GLY A 530 -7.32 25.85 -23.19
CA GLY A 530 -6.74 24.81 -24.04
C GLY A 530 -5.43 24.25 -23.50
N ILE A 531 -4.61 25.03 -22.81
CA ILE A 531 -3.40 24.55 -22.15
C ILE A 531 -3.60 24.46 -20.64
N ALA A 532 -4.03 25.55 -20.00
CA ALA A 532 -4.21 25.58 -18.55
C ALA A 532 -5.55 26.18 -18.14
N GLY A 533 -6.27 25.54 -17.21
CA GLY A 533 -7.49 26.13 -16.64
C GLY A 533 -7.18 27.43 -15.88
N ARG A 534 -6.17 27.38 -15.01
CA ARG A 534 -5.71 28.53 -14.23
C ARG A 534 -4.19 28.60 -14.15
N VAL A 535 -3.62 29.77 -14.40
CA VAL A 535 -2.24 30.13 -14.05
C VAL A 535 -2.30 31.12 -12.88
N SER A 536 -1.80 30.74 -11.72
CA SER A 536 -2.18 31.39 -10.46
C SER A 536 -1.35 32.59 -10.04
N VAL A 537 -0.11 32.71 -10.51
CA VAL A 537 0.86 33.73 -10.04
C VAL A 537 1.84 34.12 -11.15
N ALA A 538 2.52 35.27 -10.97
CA ALA A 538 3.44 35.83 -11.96
C ALA A 538 4.69 34.97 -12.27
N THR A 539 5.10 34.11 -11.35
CA THR A 539 6.25 33.18 -11.51
C THR A 539 5.88 31.87 -12.21
N ALA A 540 4.64 31.73 -12.68
CA ALA A 540 4.16 30.60 -13.45
C ALA A 540 4.13 30.97 -14.94
N HIS A 541 4.48 30.02 -15.81
CA HIS A 541 4.68 30.29 -17.23
C HIS A 541 3.96 29.27 -18.12
N VAL A 542 3.32 29.76 -19.18
CA VAL A 542 2.88 28.96 -20.33
C VAL A 542 3.61 29.49 -21.55
N LYS A 543 4.41 28.63 -22.18
CA LYS A 543 5.30 29.01 -23.28
C LYS A 543 5.18 28.07 -24.48
N ALA A 544 5.35 28.57 -25.69
CA ALA A 544 5.55 27.72 -26.88
C ALA A 544 4.49 26.61 -26.99
N SER A 545 3.22 26.92 -26.73
CA SER A 545 2.17 25.90 -26.60
C SER A 545 0.93 26.32 -27.37
N TYR A 546 0.15 25.34 -27.85
CA TYR A 546 -0.98 25.62 -28.71
C TYR A 546 -2.21 24.75 -28.47
N ASN A 547 -3.35 25.29 -28.90
CA ASN A 547 -4.64 24.62 -28.82
C ASN A 547 -5.31 24.56 -30.18
N THR A 548 -5.83 23.39 -30.56
CA THR A 548 -6.75 23.22 -31.70
C THR A 548 -8.13 22.71 -31.28
N GLY A 549 -8.26 22.18 -30.06
CA GLY A 549 -9.52 21.69 -29.53
C GLY A 549 -10.49 22.81 -29.15
N ARG A 550 -11.80 22.54 -29.17
CA ARG A 550 -12.81 23.52 -28.76
C ARG A 550 -12.82 23.68 -27.24
N ILE A 551 -12.87 24.92 -26.75
CA ILE A 551 -12.87 25.24 -25.32
C ILE A 551 -14.20 25.86 -24.92
N SER A 552 -14.81 25.35 -23.85
CA SER A 552 -16.06 25.89 -23.30
C SER A 552 -16.04 25.96 -21.77
N CYS A 553 -16.54 27.05 -21.19
CA CYS A 553 -16.67 27.22 -19.74
C CYS A 553 -17.85 28.12 -19.36
N LYS A 554 -18.42 27.90 -18.18
CA LYS A 554 -19.52 28.72 -17.63
C LYS A 554 -19.08 30.12 -17.18
N GLN A 555 -17.80 30.30 -16.82
CA GLN A 555 -17.25 31.57 -16.35
C GLN A 555 -16.16 32.10 -17.31
N SER A 556 -14.87 31.94 -17.03
CA SER A 556 -13.82 32.44 -17.94
C SER A 556 -13.27 31.34 -18.84
N THR A 557 -13.33 31.58 -20.15
CA THR A 557 -12.87 30.65 -21.18
C THR A 557 -11.71 31.27 -21.95
N GLY A 558 -10.58 30.58 -22.03
CA GLY A 558 -9.44 30.99 -22.85
C GLY A 558 -9.06 29.90 -23.86
N GLY A 559 -8.69 30.27 -25.08
CA GLY A 559 -8.13 29.28 -26.01
C GLY A 559 -6.82 28.67 -25.50
N ILE A 560 -6.05 29.38 -24.68
CA ILE A 560 -4.83 28.87 -24.03
C ILE A 560 -4.99 28.81 -22.51
N VAL A 561 -5.40 29.89 -21.86
CA VAL A 561 -5.55 29.96 -20.40
C VAL A 561 -6.90 30.55 -19.99
N GLY A 562 -7.65 29.86 -19.13
CA GLY A 562 -8.93 30.38 -18.61
C GLY A 562 -8.76 31.63 -17.74
N TYR A 563 -8.03 31.48 -16.63
CA TYR A 563 -7.61 32.59 -15.76
C TYR A 563 -6.09 32.70 -15.71
N ASN A 564 -5.57 33.88 -16.04
CA ASN A 564 -4.14 34.14 -16.11
C ASN A 564 -3.66 35.17 -15.10
N ALA A 565 -2.70 34.80 -14.27
CA ALA A 565 -1.86 35.70 -13.49
C ALA A 565 -0.36 35.49 -13.77
N GLY A 566 0.00 34.63 -14.74
CA GLY A 566 1.39 34.33 -15.13
C GLY A 566 1.71 34.80 -16.56
N ALA A 567 2.94 34.52 -17.02
CA ALA A 567 3.33 34.89 -18.37
C ALA A 567 2.78 33.89 -19.40
N ILE A 568 2.20 34.40 -20.48
CA ILE A 568 1.83 33.62 -21.67
C ILE A 568 2.68 34.13 -22.82
N THR A 569 3.58 33.28 -23.32
CA THR A 569 4.59 33.66 -24.33
C THR A 569 4.60 32.66 -25.46
N ASP A 570 4.68 33.11 -26.70
CA ASP A 570 4.84 32.24 -27.86
C ASP A 570 3.72 31.18 -27.93
N CYS A 571 2.46 31.60 -27.93
CA CYS A 571 1.32 30.67 -27.87
C CYS A 571 0.27 31.02 -28.91
N TYR A 572 -0.44 30.01 -29.43
CA TYR A 572 -1.51 30.26 -30.37
C TYR A 572 -2.72 29.34 -30.19
N ASN A 573 -3.88 29.86 -30.58
CA ASN A 573 -5.13 29.13 -30.55
C ASN A 573 -5.78 29.07 -31.94
N LEU A 574 -6.15 27.86 -32.38
CA LEU A 574 -6.96 27.62 -33.56
C LEU A 574 -8.35 27.08 -33.21
N GLY A 575 -8.52 26.53 -31.99
CA GLY A 575 -9.79 25.97 -31.55
C GLY A 575 -10.84 27.03 -31.23
N ALA A 576 -12.11 26.73 -31.47
CA ALA A 576 -13.21 27.64 -31.10
C ALA A 576 -13.28 27.81 -29.57
N VAL A 577 -13.59 29.03 -29.11
CA VAL A 577 -13.70 29.39 -27.70
C VAL A 577 -15.10 29.92 -27.45
N ASP A 578 -15.87 29.17 -26.67
CA ASP A 578 -17.28 29.46 -26.42
C ASP A 578 -17.58 29.62 -24.93
N ASP A 579 -18.70 30.25 -24.63
CA ASP A 579 -19.31 30.17 -23.30
C ASP A 579 -20.11 28.87 -23.16
N TYR A 580 -20.20 28.36 -21.93
CA TYR A 580 -21.10 27.27 -21.56
C TYR A 580 -22.39 27.86 -21.00
N THR A 581 -23.49 27.61 -21.69
CA THR A 581 -24.76 28.35 -21.60
C THR A 581 -25.39 28.52 -20.20
N SER A 582 -25.89 29.74 -19.99
CA SER A 582 -26.96 30.22 -19.09
C SER A 582 -26.69 30.33 -17.58
N GLY A 583 -26.75 31.58 -17.09
CA GLY A 583 -26.94 31.90 -15.66
C GLY A 583 -25.74 32.50 -14.91
N GLY A 584 -24.63 32.82 -15.59
CA GLY A 584 -23.51 33.53 -14.96
C GLY A 584 -23.87 34.98 -14.61
N THR A 585 -23.76 35.34 -13.34
CA THR A 585 -24.19 36.65 -12.79
C THR A 585 -23.06 37.69 -12.70
N ALA A 586 -21.87 37.45 -13.25
CA ALA A 586 -20.74 38.37 -13.18
C ALA A 586 -20.10 38.68 -14.55
N SER A 587 -19.40 39.81 -14.64
CA SER A 587 -18.48 40.12 -15.75
C SER A 587 -17.32 39.13 -15.76
N HIS A 588 -17.38 38.13 -16.62
CA HIS A 588 -16.24 37.24 -16.93
C HIS A 588 -15.79 37.45 -18.37
N GLY A 589 -14.59 36.96 -18.70
CA GLY A 589 -13.96 37.12 -20.00
C GLY A 589 -13.88 35.82 -20.80
N ILE A 590 -14.13 35.92 -22.11
CA ILE A 590 -13.89 34.89 -23.11
C ILE A 590 -12.84 35.42 -24.08
N GLY A 591 -11.70 34.76 -24.18
CA GLY A 591 -10.60 35.22 -25.02
C GLY A 591 -10.00 34.12 -25.87
N GLY A 592 -9.61 34.45 -27.10
CA GLY A 592 -8.90 33.52 -27.98
C GLY A 592 -7.57 33.00 -27.39
N ILE A 593 -6.91 33.79 -26.54
CA ILE A 593 -5.72 33.35 -25.77
C ILE A 593 -6.05 33.20 -24.30
N ALA A 594 -6.53 34.27 -23.66
CA ALA A 594 -6.82 34.28 -22.22
C ALA A 594 -8.26 34.72 -21.93
N GLY A 595 -8.99 33.98 -21.11
CA GLY A 595 -10.33 34.40 -20.68
C GLY A 595 -10.25 35.68 -19.85
N THR A 596 -9.65 35.57 -18.67
CA THR A 596 -9.34 36.72 -17.80
C THR A 596 -7.83 36.81 -17.56
N SER A 597 -7.25 38.01 -17.67
CA SER A 597 -5.84 38.27 -17.33
C SER A 597 -5.72 39.33 -16.24
N ALA A 598 -4.96 39.02 -15.18
CA ALA A 598 -4.95 39.79 -13.95
C ALA A 598 -3.67 40.60 -13.71
N THR A 599 -2.47 40.14 -14.07
CA THR A 599 -1.23 40.83 -13.64
C THR A 599 -0.08 40.78 -14.63
N SER A 600 -0.06 39.81 -15.54
CA SER A 600 1.15 39.42 -16.26
C SER A 600 1.02 39.59 -17.77
N ALA A 601 2.17 39.72 -18.44
CA ALA A 601 2.22 40.00 -19.87
C ALA A 601 1.80 38.79 -20.71
N ILE A 602 1.02 39.06 -21.76
CA ILE A 602 0.71 38.13 -22.84
C ILE A 602 1.45 38.63 -24.08
N THR A 603 2.36 37.82 -24.60
CA THR A 603 3.28 38.26 -25.65
C THR A 603 3.55 37.23 -26.72
N ASN A 604 3.73 37.69 -27.97
CA ASN A 604 3.98 36.82 -29.13
C ASN A 604 2.89 35.76 -29.27
N THR A 605 1.64 36.20 -29.41
CA THR A 605 0.50 35.28 -29.45
C THR A 605 -0.42 35.59 -30.61
N TYR A 606 -1.13 34.57 -31.08
CA TYR A 606 -2.22 34.82 -32.02
C TYR A 606 -3.40 33.86 -31.86
N ASN A 607 -4.59 34.35 -32.19
CA ASN A 607 -5.81 33.56 -32.24
C ASN A 607 -6.41 33.54 -33.66
N ALA A 608 -6.71 32.34 -34.15
CA ALA A 608 -7.52 32.15 -35.37
C ALA A 608 -8.81 31.35 -35.11
N GLY A 609 -9.04 30.89 -33.88
CA GLY A 609 -10.29 30.25 -33.49
C GLY A 609 -11.42 31.25 -33.26
N ALA A 610 -12.65 30.89 -33.62
CA ALA A 610 -13.82 31.73 -33.38
C ALA A 610 -14.05 31.95 -31.87
N VAL A 611 -14.41 33.17 -31.47
CA VAL A 611 -14.73 33.52 -30.08
C VAL A 611 -16.21 33.86 -29.98
N THR A 612 -17.01 32.96 -29.41
CA THR A 612 -18.47 33.09 -29.35
C THR A 612 -18.96 33.30 -27.91
N ARG A 613 -19.78 34.35 -27.71
CA ARG A 613 -20.51 34.59 -26.46
C ARG A 613 -22.00 34.35 -26.65
N THR A 614 -22.69 33.86 -25.63
CA THR A 614 -24.15 33.67 -25.64
C THR A 614 -24.90 34.78 -24.89
N ASN A 615 -24.18 35.64 -24.16
CA ASN A 615 -24.74 36.80 -23.46
C ASN A 615 -23.90 38.06 -23.70
N GLU A 616 -24.58 39.18 -23.93
CA GLU A 616 -24.01 40.50 -24.13
C GLU A 616 -23.20 41.03 -22.93
N THR A 617 -23.46 40.57 -21.71
CA THR A 617 -22.72 41.00 -20.50
C THR A 617 -21.33 40.37 -20.38
N VAL A 618 -21.00 39.41 -21.25
CA VAL A 618 -19.70 38.74 -21.27
C VAL A 618 -18.72 39.51 -22.14
N HIS A 619 -17.51 39.73 -21.63
CA HIS A 619 -16.45 40.40 -22.38
C HIS A 619 -15.77 39.40 -23.32
N ALA A 620 -15.96 39.57 -24.63
CA ALA A 620 -15.35 38.71 -25.65
C ALA A 620 -14.24 39.46 -26.39
N GLY A 621 -13.04 38.89 -26.42
CA GLY A 621 -11.90 39.44 -27.15
C GLY A 621 -11.16 38.39 -27.97
N GLY A 622 -10.62 38.80 -29.12
CA GLY A 622 -9.84 37.92 -29.99
C GLY A 622 -8.57 37.39 -29.32
N VAL A 623 -8.01 38.13 -28.36
CA VAL A 623 -6.85 37.71 -27.57
C VAL A 623 -7.23 37.55 -26.10
N VAL A 624 -7.78 38.60 -25.47
CA VAL A 624 -8.14 38.59 -24.04
C VAL A 624 -9.60 38.97 -23.87
N GLY A 625 -10.37 38.16 -23.12
CA GLY A 625 -11.75 38.53 -22.79
C GLY A 625 -11.82 39.73 -21.84
N LEU A 626 -11.25 39.56 -20.65
CA LEU A 626 -11.19 40.59 -19.61
C LEU A 626 -9.75 40.83 -19.15
N LEU A 627 -9.22 42.01 -19.39
CA LEU A 627 -7.89 42.44 -18.96
C LEU A 627 -8.02 43.38 -17.74
N ASN A 628 -7.90 42.81 -16.53
CA ASN A 628 -7.98 43.57 -15.27
C ASN A 628 -6.67 44.33 -14.99
N SER A 629 -5.53 43.71 -15.29
CA SER A 629 -4.18 44.32 -15.23
C SER A 629 -3.21 43.49 -16.06
N GLY A 630 -2.01 44.02 -16.28
CA GLY A 630 -1.02 43.43 -17.21
C GLY A 630 -1.06 44.12 -18.56
N SER A 631 -0.50 43.48 -19.58
CA SER A 631 -0.42 44.03 -20.94
C SER A 631 -0.46 42.94 -21.99
N THR A 632 -0.87 43.32 -23.20
CA THR A 632 -0.67 42.51 -24.40
C THR A 632 0.38 43.19 -25.28
N ALA A 633 1.31 42.42 -25.86
CA ALA A 633 2.30 42.98 -26.78
C ALA A 633 2.64 41.95 -27.86
N ASN A 634 2.74 42.39 -29.11
CA ASN A 634 2.95 41.47 -30.23
C ASN A 634 1.88 40.35 -30.25
N SER A 635 0.62 40.73 -30.04
CA SER A 635 -0.53 39.83 -29.93
C SER A 635 -1.57 40.14 -30.99
N TYR A 636 -2.08 39.11 -31.66
CA TYR A 636 -2.85 39.25 -32.88
C TYR A 636 -4.10 38.36 -32.89
N TYR A 637 -5.09 38.70 -33.71
CA TYR A 637 -6.25 37.86 -33.93
C TYR A 637 -6.77 37.97 -35.37
N LEU A 638 -7.34 36.88 -35.87
CA LEU A 638 -7.91 36.81 -37.21
C LEU A 638 -9.21 37.63 -37.31
N ALA A 639 -9.35 38.41 -38.38
CA ALA A 639 -10.54 39.17 -38.66
C ALA A 639 -11.78 38.26 -38.72
N GLY A 640 -12.84 38.65 -38.02
CA GLY A 640 -14.08 37.87 -37.93
C GLY A 640 -14.14 36.88 -36.76
N THR A 641 -13.04 36.64 -36.04
CA THR A 641 -13.09 35.78 -34.83
C THR A 641 -13.67 36.49 -33.61
N ALA A 642 -13.50 37.82 -33.52
CA ALA A 642 -14.01 38.67 -32.45
C ALA A 642 -14.14 40.13 -32.92
N ALA A 643 -14.90 40.95 -32.18
CA ALA A 643 -15.12 42.37 -32.51
C ALA A 643 -13.95 43.29 -32.11
N ALA A 644 -13.20 42.90 -31.08
CA ALA A 644 -11.99 43.58 -30.60
C ALA A 644 -11.00 42.51 -30.12
N GLY A 645 -9.73 42.87 -29.92
CA GLY A 645 -8.75 41.90 -29.41
C GLY A 645 -8.77 41.80 -27.89
N VAL A 646 -9.08 42.90 -27.20
CA VAL A 646 -9.40 42.91 -25.76
C VAL A 646 -10.87 43.27 -25.57
N GLY A 647 -11.65 42.36 -24.99
CA GLY A 647 -13.09 42.56 -24.79
C GLY A 647 -13.41 43.62 -23.74
N SER A 648 -12.56 43.76 -22.71
CA SER A 648 -12.63 44.82 -21.69
C SER A 648 -11.26 45.07 -21.09
N GLY A 649 -10.87 46.34 -21.01
CA GLY A 649 -9.53 46.79 -20.63
C GLY A 649 -8.81 47.53 -21.78
N THR A 650 -7.51 47.77 -21.61
CA THR A 650 -6.70 48.44 -22.65
C THR A 650 -6.37 47.48 -23.79
N ASP A 651 -6.82 47.79 -25.00
CA ASP A 651 -6.51 47.01 -26.19
C ASP A 651 -5.23 47.52 -26.88
N THR A 652 -4.18 46.71 -26.86
CA THR A 652 -2.91 46.95 -27.58
C THR A 652 -2.63 45.87 -28.63
N THR A 653 -3.64 45.10 -28.98
CA THR A 653 -3.56 44.00 -29.96
C THR A 653 -3.81 44.52 -31.38
N ALA A 654 -3.54 43.68 -32.38
CA ALA A 654 -3.84 44.00 -33.77
C ALA A 654 -4.67 42.91 -34.45
N VAL A 655 -5.74 43.34 -35.14
CA VAL A 655 -6.49 42.48 -36.06
C VAL A 655 -5.67 42.22 -37.33
N LYS A 656 -5.81 41.02 -37.90
CA LYS A 656 -5.15 40.61 -39.15
C LYS A 656 -6.14 39.94 -40.10
N THR A 657 -6.03 40.19 -41.40
CA THR A 657 -6.68 39.33 -42.39
C THR A 657 -6.04 37.93 -42.41
N SER A 658 -6.63 36.98 -43.13
CA SER A 658 -6.04 35.64 -43.30
C SER A 658 -4.62 35.72 -43.87
N ASP A 659 -4.43 36.45 -44.98
CA ASP A 659 -3.15 36.60 -45.66
C ASP A 659 -2.10 37.31 -44.77
N GLU A 660 -2.52 38.33 -44.01
CA GLU A 660 -1.61 39.02 -43.08
C GLU A 660 -1.20 38.12 -41.91
N LEU A 661 -2.10 37.25 -41.44
CA LEU A 661 -1.82 36.31 -40.36
C LEU A 661 -0.90 35.16 -40.82
N GLU A 662 -1.07 34.68 -42.05
CA GLU A 662 -0.20 33.68 -42.67
C GLU A 662 1.27 34.18 -42.74
N ALA A 663 1.46 35.48 -43.01
CA ALA A 663 2.78 36.10 -43.10
C ALA A 663 3.42 36.49 -41.74
N LEU A 664 2.80 36.17 -40.60
CA LEU A 664 3.18 36.76 -39.30
C LEU A 664 4.40 36.13 -38.62
N ALA A 665 4.89 34.98 -39.10
CA ALA A 665 5.94 34.21 -38.41
C ALA A 665 7.20 35.04 -38.08
N PRO A 666 7.79 35.83 -39.01
CA PRO A 666 8.98 36.65 -38.70
C PRO A 666 8.71 37.75 -37.67
N VAL A 667 7.46 38.19 -37.52
CA VAL A 667 7.06 39.26 -36.59
C VAL A 667 6.85 38.70 -35.18
N LEU A 668 6.33 37.48 -35.06
CA LEU A 668 6.16 36.78 -33.79
C LEU A 668 7.50 36.39 -33.14
N GLY A 669 8.57 36.31 -33.93
CA GLY A 669 9.94 36.04 -33.48
C GLY A 669 10.33 34.56 -33.57
N GLU A 670 11.52 34.24 -33.08
CA GLU A 670 12.17 32.92 -33.21
C GLU A 670 11.37 31.73 -32.60
N GLY A 671 10.36 32.01 -31.77
CA GLY A 671 9.45 30.99 -31.26
C GLY A 671 8.53 30.38 -32.31
N PHE A 672 8.39 31.03 -33.47
CA PHE A 672 7.49 30.63 -34.56
C PHE A 672 8.25 30.41 -35.88
N GLN A 673 7.62 29.64 -36.76
CA GLN A 673 8.01 29.45 -38.14
C GLN A 673 6.77 29.48 -39.04
N ALA A 674 6.98 29.55 -40.36
CA ALA A 674 5.89 29.45 -41.32
C ALA A 674 5.20 28.08 -41.20
N GLY A 675 3.86 28.07 -41.12
CA GLY A 675 3.06 26.86 -41.21
C GLY A 675 2.35 26.76 -42.57
N SER A 676 1.53 25.72 -42.75
CA SER A 676 0.78 25.49 -44.00
C SER A 676 -0.40 26.45 -44.23
N ALA A 677 -0.79 27.20 -43.20
CA ALA A 677 -1.87 28.19 -43.27
C ALA A 677 -1.58 29.39 -42.36
N TYR A 678 -1.23 29.14 -41.10
CA TYR A 678 -0.81 30.17 -40.14
C TYR A 678 0.52 29.76 -39.47
N PRO A 679 1.27 30.71 -38.88
CA PRO A 679 2.54 30.43 -38.22
C PRO A 679 2.41 29.33 -37.17
N ILE A 680 3.24 28.30 -37.23
CA ILE A 680 3.31 27.27 -36.19
C ILE A 680 4.50 27.52 -35.28
N LEU A 681 4.55 26.85 -34.13
CA LEU A 681 5.68 26.97 -33.23
C LEU A 681 6.91 26.30 -33.83
N ALA A 682 8.10 26.82 -33.53
CA ALA A 682 9.36 26.33 -34.08
C ALA A 682 9.56 24.82 -33.83
N TRP A 683 9.10 24.30 -32.69
CA TRP A 683 9.21 22.89 -32.34
C TRP A 683 8.25 21.96 -33.11
N GLN A 684 7.21 22.49 -33.77
CA GLN A 684 6.24 21.68 -34.52
C GLN A 684 6.72 21.28 -35.92
N GLY A 685 7.68 22.01 -36.48
CA GLY A 685 8.26 21.80 -37.80
C GLY A 685 9.69 21.27 -37.78
N THR A 686 10.34 21.24 -36.61
CA THR A 686 11.41 20.28 -36.40
C THR A 686 10.74 18.91 -36.36
N ALA A 687 11.04 18.05 -37.33
CA ALA A 687 10.91 16.63 -37.08
C ALA A 687 11.56 16.38 -35.70
N GLY A 688 10.84 15.70 -34.80
CA GLY A 688 11.49 15.17 -33.60
C GLY A 688 12.77 14.42 -34.00
N PRO A 689 13.74 14.22 -33.09
CA PRO A 689 14.91 13.41 -33.43
C PRO A 689 14.41 12.15 -34.13
N THR A 690 14.83 11.93 -35.37
CA THR A 690 14.30 10.83 -36.18
C THR A 690 14.50 9.56 -35.37
N VAL A 691 13.39 8.97 -34.94
CA VAL A 691 13.42 7.76 -34.14
C VAL A 691 13.47 6.60 -35.10
N TYR A 692 14.47 5.75 -34.94
CA TYR A 692 14.66 4.55 -35.71
C TYR A 692 14.23 3.36 -34.88
N THR A 693 13.48 2.46 -35.50
CA THR A 693 13.03 1.22 -34.88
C THR A 693 14.16 0.20 -34.85
N VAL A 694 14.17 -0.61 -33.80
CA VAL A 694 15.05 -1.77 -33.69
C VAL A 694 14.17 -2.99 -33.51
N THR A 695 14.26 -3.90 -34.47
CA THR A 695 13.43 -5.11 -34.53
C THR A 695 14.32 -6.34 -34.54
N ALA A 696 13.86 -7.43 -33.91
CA ALA A 696 14.48 -8.74 -34.11
C ALA A 696 13.89 -9.34 -35.38
N ASP A 697 14.72 -10.00 -36.19
CA ASP A 697 14.26 -10.69 -37.40
C ASP A 697 13.24 -11.77 -37.02
N SER A 698 12.05 -11.67 -37.60
CA SER A 698 10.96 -12.63 -37.41
C SER A 698 11.31 -14.05 -37.89
N ALA A 699 12.37 -14.22 -38.69
CA ALA A 699 12.84 -15.51 -39.17
C ALA A 699 13.78 -16.24 -38.18
N ILE A 700 14.09 -15.65 -37.03
CA ILE A 700 14.92 -16.29 -36.00
C ILE A 700 14.20 -17.54 -35.46
N THR A 701 14.92 -18.67 -35.42
CA THR A 701 14.46 -19.95 -34.86
C THR A 701 15.55 -20.58 -34.01
N GLY A 702 15.21 -21.32 -32.95
CA GLY A 702 16.17 -21.93 -32.03
C GLY A 702 16.63 -21.02 -30.88
N GLY A 703 15.95 -19.89 -30.70
CA GLY A 703 16.19 -18.90 -29.65
C GLY A 703 15.43 -17.61 -29.93
N SER A 704 15.67 -16.59 -29.12
CA SER A 704 15.09 -15.25 -29.27
C SER A 704 16.08 -14.15 -28.91
N LEU A 705 15.78 -12.92 -29.33
CA LEU A 705 16.54 -11.72 -29.00
C LEU A 705 15.64 -10.74 -28.24
N ALA A 706 16.18 -10.15 -27.18
CA ALA A 706 15.59 -8.98 -26.53
C ALA A 706 16.43 -7.74 -26.85
N LEU A 707 15.76 -6.65 -27.22
CA LEU A 707 16.38 -5.41 -27.70
C LEU A 707 15.96 -4.28 -26.77
N SER A 708 16.93 -3.49 -26.27
CA SER A 708 16.65 -2.37 -25.40
C SER A 708 17.55 -1.17 -25.71
N PRO A 709 17.01 -0.01 -26.11
CA PRO A 709 15.60 0.23 -26.44
C PRO A 709 15.20 -0.39 -27.80
N THR A 710 13.89 -0.58 -28.05
CA THR A 710 13.34 -1.04 -29.35
C THR A 710 13.11 0.10 -30.35
N SER A 711 13.40 1.34 -29.95
CA SER A 711 13.41 2.51 -30.81
C SER A 711 14.23 3.61 -30.16
N GLY A 712 14.96 4.42 -30.93
CA GLY A 712 15.78 5.51 -30.39
C GLY A 712 16.26 6.48 -31.45
N ALA A 713 16.95 7.54 -31.03
CA ALA A 713 17.62 8.44 -31.95
C ALA A 713 18.94 7.84 -32.46
N ALA A 714 19.40 8.28 -33.63
CA ALA A 714 20.73 7.92 -34.10
C ALA A 714 21.80 8.31 -33.06
N GLY A 715 22.66 7.37 -32.70
CA GLY A 715 23.66 7.55 -31.64
C GLY A 715 23.31 6.89 -30.31
N ASP A 716 22.05 6.49 -30.09
CA ASP A 716 21.66 5.76 -28.88
C ASP A 716 22.33 4.38 -28.82
N THR A 717 22.66 3.91 -27.62
CA THR A 717 23.20 2.56 -27.43
C THR A 717 22.06 1.58 -27.27
N VAL A 718 22.03 0.56 -28.13
CA VAL A 718 21.08 -0.54 -28.08
C VAL A 718 21.78 -1.77 -27.53
N THR A 719 21.26 -2.31 -26.43
CA THR A 719 21.69 -3.58 -25.85
C THR A 719 20.90 -4.72 -26.48
N VAL A 720 21.60 -5.81 -26.81
CA VAL A 720 21.02 -7.02 -27.39
C VAL A 720 21.24 -8.18 -26.43
N THR A 721 20.16 -8.74 -25.90
CA THR A 721 20.21 -9.93 -25.05
C THR A 721 19.82 -11.15 -25.87
N VAL A 722 20.64 -12.19 -25.83
CA VAL A 722 20.46 -13.41 -26.62
C VAL A 722 19.93 -14.52 -25.71
N HIS A 723 18.82 -15.14 -26.09
CA HIS A 723 18.18 -16.23 -25.35
C HIS A 723 18.05 -17.48 -26.23
N PRO A 724 19.05 -18.39 -26.23
CA PRO A 724 18.93 -19.68 -26.92
C PRO A 724 17.81 -20.56 -26.33
N ASP A 725 17.20 -21.42 -27.14
CA ASP A 725 16.31 -22.48 -26.65
C ASP A 725 17.10 -23.54 -25.84
N SER A 726 16.43 -24.38 -25.05
CA SER A 726 17.03 -25.28 -24.02
C SER A 726 18.16 -26.21 -24.50
N ASP A 727 18.29 -26.42 -25.81
CA ASP A 727 19.27 -27.33 -26.42
C ASP A 727 20.05 -26.66 -27.56
N LYS A 728 20.07 -25.33 -27.58
CA LYS A 728 20.68 -24.54 -28.63
C LYS A 728 21.73 -23.58 -28.05
N HIS A 729 22.67 -23.16 -28.88
CA HIS A 729 23.53 -22.03 -28.56
C HIS A 729 23.67 -21.10 -29.77
N LEU A 730 24.04 -19.84 -29.51
CA LEU A 730 24.25 -18.86 -30.57
C LEU A 730 25.46 -19.27 -31.41
N VAL A 731 25.27 -19.35 -32.73
CA VAL A 731 26.37 -19.60 -33.65
C VAL A 731 27.32 -18.41 -33.64
N ALA A 732 28.62 -18.66 -33.43
CA ALA A 732 29.63 -17.61 -33.41
C ALA A 732 29.58 -16.73 -34.68
N GLY A 733 29.59 -15.41 -34.49
CA GLY A 733 29.51 -14.43 -35.58
C GLY A 733 28.17 -14.33 -36.30
N SER A 734 27.12 -14.99 -35.80
CA SER A 734 25.77 -14.90 -36.40
C SER A 734 24.94 -13.71 -35.89
N LEU A 735 25.31 -13.10 -34.77
CA LEU A 735 24.63 -11.93 -34.24
C LEU A 735 25.05 -10.68 -35.02
N LYS A 736 24.13 -10.17 -35.85
CA LYS A 736 24.38 -9.05 -36.74
C LYS A 736 23.16 -8.15 -36.83
N TYR A 737 23.36 -6.91 -37.24
CA TYR A 737 22.25 -6.04 -37.63
C TYR A 737 22.37 -5.56 -39.08
N THR A 738 21.23 -5.30 -39.70
CA THR A 738 21.11 -4.65 -41.01
C THR A 738 20.34 -3.34 -40.87
N ALA A 739 20.80 -2.31 -41.57
CA ALA A 739 20.16 -1.00 -41.65
C ALA A 739 19.65 -0.66 -43.07
N ASP A 740 19.74 -1.60 -44.01
CA ASP A 740 19.46 -1.42 -45.44
C ASP A 740 18.63 -2.57 -46.03
N ASN A 741 17.73 -3.16 -45.22
CA ASN A 741 16.87 -4.29 -45.59
C ASN A 741 17.63 -5.53 -46.09
N GLY A 742 18.78 -5.83 -45.48
CA GLY A 742 19.53 -7.07 -45.67
C GLY A 742 20.57 -7.01 -46.78
N ALA A 743 20.89 -5.83 -47.32
CA ALA A 743 21.96 -5.69 -48.30
C ALA A 743 23.34 -5.72 -47.65
N THR A 744 23.47 -5.21 -46.42
CA THR A 744 24.69 -5.27 -45.61
C THR A 744 24.39 -5.68 -44.17
N TYR A 745 25.34 -6.39 -43.55
CA TYR A 745 25.24 -6.85 -42.17
C TYR A 745 26.47 -6.45 -41.37
N THR A 746 26.25 -5.82 -40.23
CA THR A 746 27.30 -5.44 -39.27
C THR A 746 27.24 -6.38 -38.07
N GLU A 747 28.38 -6.98 -37.72
CA GLU A 747 28.50 -7.89 -36.58
C GLU A 747 28.38 -7.14 -35.24
N ILE A 748 27.65 -7.74 -34.30
CA ILE A 748 27.53 -7.24 -32.92
C ILE A 748 28.42 -8.11 -32.03
N THR A 749 29.51 -7.53 -31.54
CA THR A 749 30.47 -8.21 -30.66
C THR A 749 30.26 -7.82 -29.20
N ALA A 750 30.47 -8.76 -28.28
CA ALA A 750 30.40 -8.46 -26.85
C ALA A 750 31.59 -7.60 -26.38
N ALA A 751 31.31 -6.48 -25.72
CA ALA A 751 32.30 -5.66 -25.03
C ALA A 751 32.05 -5.73 -23.52
N GLY A 752 33.00 -6.27 -22.75
CA GLY A 752 32.81 -6.47 -21.30
C GLY A 752 31.70 -7.45 -20.94
N GLY A 753 31.34 -8.38 -21.83
CA GLY A 753 30.26 -9.36 -21.63
C GLY A 753 28.90 -8.97 -22.18
N VAL A 754 28.72 -7.73 -22.67
CA VAL A 754 27.43 -7.22 -23.17
C VAL A 754 27.48 -7.05 -24.69
N TYR A 755 26.49 -7.58 -25.40
CA TYR A 755 26.28 -7.28 -26.81
C TYR A 755 25.55 -5.95 -26.95
N SER A 756 26.16 -4.98 -27.62
CA SER A 756 25.52 -3.70 -27.90
C SER A 756 26.03 -3.08 -29.19
N PHE A 757 25.24 -2.16 -29.75
CA PHE A 757 25.65 -1.35 -30.89
C PHE A 757 25.09 0.07 -30.77
N VAL A 758 25.69 0.99 -31.51
CA VAL A 758 25.20 2.37 -31.63
C VAL A 758 24.19 2.42 -32.76
N LEU A 759 22.96 2.85 -32.45
CA LEU A 759 21.84 2.92 -33.40
C LEU A 759 22.21 3.85 -34.57
N PRO A 760 22.29 3.35 -35.81
CA PRO A 760 22.50 4.20 -36.98
C PRO A 760 21.26 5.05 -37.29
N ALA A 761 21.42 6.00 -38.21
CA ALA A 761 20.33 6.82 -38.71
C ALA A 761 19.40 6.07 -39.70
N ALA A 762 18.95 4.88 -39.32
CA ALA A 762 18.05 4.03 -40.10
C ALA A 762 17.38 2.97 -39.20
N ASP A 763 16.20 2.49 -39.59
CA ASP A 763 15.56 1.34 -38.96
C ASP A 763 16.49 0.11 -39.04
N VAL A 764 16.58 -0.63 -37.95
CA VAL A 764 17.49 -1.76 -37.81
C VAL A 764 16.72 -3.06 -37.58
N THR A 765 17.14 -4.10 -38.30
CA THR A 765 16.74 -5.48 -38.00
C THR A 765 17.95 -6.26 -37.51
N VAL A 766 17.85 -6.86 -36.33
CA VAL A 766 18.87 -7.69 -35.70
C VAL A 766 18.58 -9.16 -36.01
N THR A 767 19.59 -9.85 -36.54
CA THR A 767 19.57 -11.25 -36.93
C THR A 767 20.47 -12.08 -36.03
N ALA A 768 20.10 -13.34 -35.80
CA ALA A 768 20.90 -14.33 -35.09
C ALA A 768 20.63 -15.72 -35.66
N ARG A 769 21.59 -16.63 -35.51
CA ARG A 769 21.40 -18.06 -35.82
C ARG A 769 21.76 -18.89 -34.60
N PHE A 770 20.93 -19.88 -34.31
CA PHE A 770 21.17 -20.83 -33.24
C PHE A 770 21.39 -22.23 -33.83
N GLU A 771 22.28 -23.00 -33.22
CA GLU A 771 22.54 -24.40 -33.60
C GLU A 771 22.39 -25.33 -32.40
N ASP A 772 22.12 -26.61 -32.68
CA ASP A 772 22.07 -27.65 -31.65
C ASP A 772 23.36 -27.64 -30.85
N SER A 773 23.22 -27.56 -29.53
CA SER A 773 24.23 -28.06 -28.62
C SER A 773 24.48 -29.52 -29.03
N SER A 774 25.74 -29.85 -29.36
CA SER A 774 26.19 -31.12 -29.97
C SER A 774 25.38 -32.37 -29.57
N PRO A 775 25.10 -33.31 -30.50
CA PRO A 775 24.18 -34.43 -30.30
C PRO A 775 24.53 -35.30 -29.08
N ALA A 776 23.51 -36.02 -28.59
CA ALA A 776 23.59 -37.00 -27.51
C ALA A 776 24.90 -37.82 -27.56
N PRO A 777 25.51 -38.08 -26.39
CA PRO A 777 26.86 -38.62 -26.32
C PRO A 777 26.95 -39.94 -27.06
N LYS A 778 28.00 -40.13 -27.86
CA LYS A 778 28.23 -41.42 -28.55
C LYS A 778 28.87 -42.44 -27.63
N TYR A 779 29.61 -41.98 -26.63
CA TYR A 779 30.23 -42.81 -25.61
C TYR A 779 29.97 -42.24 -24.22
N THR A 780 29.75 -43.10 -23.24
CA THR A 780 29.96 -42.71 -21.85
C THR A 780 31.41 -42.98 -21.47
N VAL A 781 32.00 -42.09 -20.68
CA VAL A 781 33.35 -42.25 -20.10
C VAL A 781 33.19 -42.27 -18.58
N THR A 782 33.64 -43.35 -17.95
CA THR A 782 33.53 -43.53 -16.50
C THR A 782 34.93 -43.81 -15.94
N PRO A 783 35.46 -42.94 -15.05
CA PRO A 783 36.72 -43.20 -14.40
C PRO A 783 36.71 -44.52 -13.62
N THR A 784 37.77 -45.29 -13.79
CA THR A 784 38.00 -46.48 -12.96
C THR A 784 38.47 -45.99 -11.59
N ALA A 785 37.73 -46.29 -10.53
CA ALA A 785 38.10 -45.85 -9.19
C ALA A 785 39.43 -46.50 -8.74
N ASP A 786 40.37 -45.67 -8.29
CA ASP A 786 41.53 -46.09 -7.50
C ASP A 786 41.51 -45.29 -6.19
N GLU A 787 40.84 -45.86 -5.19
CA GLU A 787 40.59 -45.19 -3.91
C GLU A 787 41.87 -44.83 -3.15
N ALA A 788 43.01 -45.43 -3.50
CA ALA A 788 44.30 -45.11 -2.90
C ALA A 788 44.99 -43.89 -3.55
N VAL A 789 44.52 -43.42 -4.71
CA VAL A 789 45.24 -42.43 -5.53
C VAL A 789 44.41 -41.17 -5.80
N TYR A 790 43.14 -41.29 -6.18
CA TYR A 790 42.31 -40.15 -6.57
C TYR A 790 40.83 -40.31 -6.19
N GLU A 791 40.12 -39.19 -6.17
CA GLU A 791 38.66 -39.11 -6.07
C GLU A 791 38.08 -38.80 -7.44
N VAL A 792 36.96 -39.45 -7.75
CA VAL A 792 36.26 -39.28 -9.04
C VAL A 792 35.16 -38.24 -8.86
N GLY A 793 35.03 -37.32 -9.82
CA GLY A 793 33.94 -36.36 -9.90
C GLY A 793 33.63 -36.02 -11.36
N GLU A 794 32.75 -35.03 -11.55
CA GLU A 794 32.35 -34.54 -12.87
C GLU A 794 32.26 -33.00 -12.87
N THR A 795 32.50 -32.37 -14.03
CA THR A 795 32.19 -30.95 -14.20
C THR A 795 30.67 -30.74 -14.31
N PRO A 796 30.16 -29.50 -14.14
CA PRO A 796 28.77 -29.16 -14.48
C PRO A 796 28.36 -29.51 -15.92
N GLY A 797 29.33 -29.67 -16.82
CA GLY A 797 29.14 -30.11 -18.21
C GLY A 797 29.36 -31.61 -18.43
N GLY A 798 29.36 -32.45 -17.38
CA GLY A 798 29.42 -33.92 -17.50
C GLY A 798 30.80 -34.52 -17.82
N ILE A 799 31.88 -33.73 -17.76
CA ILE A 799 33.25 -34.21 -18.04
C ILE A 799 33.81 -34.86 -16.79
N SER A 800 34.32 -36.09 -16.93
CA SER A 800 34.88 -36.85 -15.82
C SER A 800 36.20 -36.27 -15.32
N ILE A 801 36.33 -36.20 -14.00
CA ILE A 801 37.47 -35.64 -13.26
C ILE A 801 38.03 -36.71 -12.32
N MET A 802 39.36 -36.82 -12.26
CA MET A 802 40.08 -37.57 -11.24
C MET A 802 41.02 -36.63 -10.47
N THR A 803 40.71 -36.36 -9.20
CA THR A 803 41.46 -35.44 -8.34
C THR A 803 42.39 -36.20 -7.41
N VAL A 804 43.69 -35.91 -7.46
CA VAL A 804 44.72 -36.62 -6.68
C VAL A 804 44.58 -36.33 -5.19
N LYS A 805 44.45 -37.38 -4.38
CA LYS A 805 44.24 -37.30 -2.94
C LYS A 805 45.43 -36.69 -2.19
N ALA A 806 45.15 -36.19 -0.99
CA ALA A 806 46.16 -35.70 -0.07
C ALA A 806 47.23 -36.77 0.24
N GLY A 807 48.52 -36.39 0.14
CA GLY A 807 49.67 -37.26 0.40
C GLY A 807 50.10 -38.13 -0.78
N VAL A 808 49.39 -38.10 -1.91
CA VAL A 808 49.74 -38.84 -3.13
C VAL A 808 50.62 -37.99 -4.05
N SER A 809 51.75 -38.54 -4.50
CA SER A 809 52.64 -37.92 -5.49
C SER A 809 53.43 -38.95 -6.30
N GLY A 810 54.12 -38.51 -7.36
CA GLY A 810 54.93 -39.35 -8.23
C GLY A 810 54.15 -39.86 -9.46
N LEU A 811 54.73 -40.82 -10.20
CA LEU A 811 54.07 -41.41 -11.36
C LEU A 811 52.85 -42.26 -10.92
N LYS A 812 51.66 -41.85 -11.36
CA LYS A 812 50.38 -42.53 -11.12
C LYS A 812 49.63 -42.72 -12.42
N TYR A 813 48.77 -43.73 -12.47
CA TYR A 813 47.99 -44.08 -13.65
C TYR A 813 46.51 -43.82 -13.41
N PHE A 814 45.85 -43.30 -14.43
CA PHE A 814 44.45 -42.87 -14.42
C PHE A 814 43.72 -43.65 -15.50
N GLY A 815 42.79 -44.51 -15.09
CA GLY A 815 42.04 -45.39 -15.97
C GLY A 815 40.62 -44.90 -16.18
N VAL A 816 40.08 -45.12 -17.38
CA VAL A 816 38.66 -44.96 -17.68
C VAL A 816 38.12 -46.21 -18.36
N GLN A 817 36.87 -46.52 -18.06
CA GLN A 817 36.03 -47.44 -18.82
C GLN A 817 35.14 -46.61 -19.75
N THR A 818 34.93 -47.08 -20.97
CA THR A 818 34.05 -46.43 -21.93
C THR A 818 33.03 -47.41 -22.50
N ASN A 819 31.79 -46.96 -22.66
CA ASN A 819 30.73 -47.75 -23.27
C ASN A 819 30.12 -46.96 -24.44
N PRO A 820 30.00 -47.56 -25.65
CA PRO A 820 29.26 -46.95 -26.74
C PRO A 820 27.78 -46.81 -26.37
N VAL A 821 27.25 -45.60 -26.50
CA VAL A 821 25.80 -45.30 -26.42
C VAL A 821 25.17 -45.52 -27.79
N THR A 822 25.87 -45.11 -28.85
CA THR A 822 25.55 -45.42 -30.25
C THR A 822 26.84 -45.84 -30.95
N SER A 823 26.81 -46.89 -31.78
CA SER A 823 28.01 -47.35 -32.49
C SER A 823 28.56 -46.24 -33.38
N HIS A 824 29.87 -46.08 -33.34
CA HIS A 824 30.61 -45.04 -34.03
C HIS A 824 31.85 -45.65 -34.66
N ALA A 825 31.84 -45.75 -35.99
CA ALA A 825 32.88 -46.47 -36.73
C ALA A 825 34.14 -45.63 -36.85
N GLY A 826 35.27 -46.12 -36.33
CA GLY A 826 36.54 -45.40 -36.48
C GLY A 826 37.58 -45.77 -35.43
N LYS A 827 38.58 -44.91 -35.30
CA LYS A 827 39.45 -44.90 -34.13
C LYS A 827 39.26 -43.57 -33.42
N GLU A 828 38.69 -43.59 -32.24
CA GLU A 828 38.49 -42.42 -31.41
C GLU A 828 39.75 -42.18 -30.56
N ALA A 829 39.88 -40.95 -30.07
CA ALA A 829 41.00 -40.53 -29.22
C ALA A 829 40.50 -40.27 -27.80
N MET A 830 40.97 -41.07 -26.85
CA MET A 830 40.83 -40.78 -25.42
C MET A 830 41.96 -39.84 -24.98
N VAL A 831 41.60 -38.62 -24.63
CA VAL A 831 42.52 -37.54 -24.28
C VAL A 831 42.49 -37.32 -22.77
N PHE A 832 43.63 -37.51 -22.12
CA PHE A 832 43.82 -37.26 -20.70
C PHE A 832 44.60 -35.96 -20.51
N VAL A 833 44.01 -34.98 -19.84
CA VAL A 833 44.59 -33.66 -19.58
C VAL A 833 44.92 -33.54 -18.10
N HIS A 834 46.19 -33.30 -17.78
CA HIS A 834 46.68 -33.15 -16.42
C HIS A 834 46.86 -31.67 -16.08
N LEU A 835 46.21 -31.23 -15.00
CA LEU A 835 46.16 -29.85 -14.54
C LEU A 835 46.66 -29.71 -13.10
N ARG A 836 47.26 -28.56 -12.80
CA ARG A 836 47.58 -28.10 -11.44
C ARG A 836 47.15 -26.64 -11.31
N ASN A 837 46.27 -26.34 -10.35
CA ASN A 837 45.69 -24.99 -10.17
C ASN A 837 45.16 -24.43 -11.49
N ASP A 838 44.38 -25.24 -12.22
CA ASP A 838 43.80 -24.93 -13.54
C ASP A 838 44.79 -24.69 -14.69
N ILE A 839 46.10 -24.84 -14.46
CA ILE A 839 47.12 -24.77 -15.51
C ILE A 839 47.36 -26.18 -16.07
N GLN A 840 47.20 -26.36 -17.38
CA GLN A 840 47.54 -27.60 -18.07
C GLN A 840 49.07 -27.84 -18.03
N LEU A 841 49.49 -28.94 -17.43
CA LEU A 841 50.89 -29.34 -17.33
C LEU A 841 51.29 -30.30 -18.47
N SER A 842 50.42 -31.23 -18.81
CA SER A 842 50.70 -32.29 -19.77
C SER A 842 49.42 -32.91 -20.31
N LEU A 843 49.51 -33.58 -21.44
CA LEU A 843 48.40 -34.27 -22.09
C LEU A 843 48.91 -35.59 -22.70
N ASN A 844 48.14 -36.66 -22.53
CA ASN A 844 48.42 -37.97 -23.12
C ASN A 844 47.18 -38.46 -23.86
N ILE A 845 47.38 -39.18 -24.96
CA ILE A 845 46.30 -39.63 -25.84
C ILE A 845 46.41 -41.13 -26.08
N THR A 846 45.30 -41.84 -25.95
CA THR A 846 45.16 -43.24 -26.38
C THR A 846 44.19 -43.29 -27.56
N LYS A 847 44.62 -43.78 -28.73
CA LYS A 847 43.74 -43.98 -29.88
C LYS A 847 43.41 -45.46 -30.03
N ALA A 848 42.13 -45.80 -30.05
CA ALA A 848 41.62 -47.15 -30.27
C ALA A 848 40.25 -47.07 -30.95
N ASP A 849 39.76 -48.20 -31.43
CA ASP A 849 38.34 -48.35 -31.78
C ASP A 849 37.60 -48.71 -30.48
N PHE A 850 36.93 -47.73 -29.87
CA PHE A 850 36.31 -47.88 -28.56
C PHE A 850 34.93 -48.53 -28.61
N ASP A 851 34.43 -48.85 -29.82
CA ASP A 851 33.34 -49.81 -30.00
C ASP A 851 33.80 -51.25 -29.70
N LEU A 852 35.10 -51.54 -29.92
CA LEU A 852 35.70 -52.87 -29.72
C LEU A 852 36.49 -53.00 -28.42
N VAL A 853 37.03 -51.90 -27.90
CA VAL A 853 37.86 -51.87 -26.68
C VAL A 853 37.26 -50.90 -25.69
N ASN A 854 36.96 -51.33 -24.46
CA ASN A 854 36.19 -50.53 -23.52
C ASN A 854 37.02 -49.87 -22.40
N LYS A 855 38.34 -49.78 -22.54
CA LYS A 855 39.24 -49.23 -21.50
C LYS A 855 40.38 -48.42 -22.09
N ALA A 856 40.76 -47.34 -21.41
CA ALA A 856 41.96 -46.57 -21.67
C ALA A 856 42.64 -46.18 -20.35
N GLN A 857 43.96 -45.99 -20.38
CA GLN A 857 44.72 -45.57 -19.20
C GLN A 857 45.89 -44.67 -19.62
N SER A 858 46.20 -43.68 -18.78
CA SER A 858 47.34 -42.80 -18.95
C SER A 858 48.09 -42.57 -17.64
N GLY A 859 49.42 -42.48 -17.71
CA GLY A 859 50.29 -42.18 -16.57
C GLY A 859 50.73 -40.72 -16.53
N PHE A 860 50.68 -40.09 -15.34
CA PHE A 860 51.18 -38.74 -15.11
C PHE A 860 52.02 -38.68 -13.84
N ASN A 861 53.03 -37.80 -13.82
CA ASN A 861 53.76 -37.49 -12.60
C ASN A 861 53.02 -36.40 -11.83
N VAL A 862 52.35 -36.77 -10.74
CA VAL A 862 51.36 -35.93 -10.05
C VAL A 862 51.80 -35.50 -8.65
N GLN A 863 51.08 -34.51 -8.12
CA GLN A 863 51.11 -34.01 -6.74
C GLN A 863 49.68 -33.97 -6.18
N THR A 864 49.56 -33.84 -4.87
CA THR A 864 48.27 -33.64 -4.19
C THR A 864 47.49 -32.49 -4.81
N GLY A 865 46.21 -32.73 -5.12
CA GLY A 865 45.32 -31.72 -5.71
C GLY A 865 45.42 -31.57 -7.23
N ASP A 866 46.36 -32.26 -7.88
CA ASP A 866 46.38 -32.31 -9.35
C ASP A 866 45.09 -32.96 -9.87
N ILE A 867 44.62 -32.48 -11.02
CA ILE A 867 43.38 -32.92 -11.66
C ILE A 867 43.71 -33.57 -12.99
N VAL A 868 43.11 -34.74 -13.27
CA VAL A 868 43.11 -35.32 -14.61
C VAL A 868 41.69 -35.29 -15.18
N LYS A 869 41.49 -34.55 -16.27
CA LYS A 869 40.26 -34.54 -17.07
C LYS A 869 40.39 -35.54 -18.22
N VAL A 870 39.30 -36.21 -18.58
CA VAL A 870 39.30 -37.16 -19.68
C VAL A 870 38.21 -36.82 -20.67
N PHE A 871 38.56 -36.87 -21.96
CA PHE A 871 37.66 -36.63 -23.09
C PHE A 871 37.77 -37.79 -24.07
N ILE A 872 36.67 -38.19 -24.70
CA ILE A 872 36.73 -39.00 -25.93
C ILE A 872 36.32 -38.11 -27.10
N VAL A 873 37.18 -38.05 -28.12
CA VAL A 873 36.99 -37.19 -29.28
C VAL A 873 37.24 -37.95 -30.57
N ASP A 874 36.64 -37.48 -31.66
CA ASP A 874 36.94 -37.92 -33.02
C ASP A 874 37.63 -36.83 -33.83
N ASP A 875 38.14 -37.21 -35.00
CA ASP A 875 38.78 -36.32 -35.96
C ASP A 875 39.91 -35.48 -35.34
N LEU A 876 40.62 -36.06 -34.36
CA LEU A 876 41.79 -35.43 -33.78
C LEU A 876 42.94 -35.42 -34.79
N THR A 877 43.05 -34.30 -35.51
CA THR A 877 44.05 -34.04 -36.56
C THR A 877 45.14 -33.07 -36.08
N ASN A 878 46.13 -32.83 -36.95
CA ASN A 878 47.16 -31.81 -36.78
C ASN A 878 46.83 -30.49 -37.52
N ASP A 879 45.61 -30.35 -38.07
CA ASP A 879 45.16 -29.10 -38.70
C ASP A 879 44.81 -28.07 -37.62
N VAL A 880 45.50 -26.93 -37.66
CA VAL A 880 45.33 -25.84 -36.67
C VAL A 880 43.98 -25.15 -36.75
N ASN A 881 43.23 -25.33 -37.83
CA ASN A 881 41.90 -24.75 -38.02
C ASN A 881 40.77 -25.77 -37.80
N HIS A 882 41.09 -26.96 -37.30
CA HIS A 882 40.12 -28.03 -37.10
C HIS A 882 40.00 -28.37 -35.61
N ASN A 883 38.80 -28.18 -35.05
CA ASN A 883 38.49 -28.64 -33.70
C ASN A 883 38.05 -30.10 -33.74
N PRO A 884 38.55 -30.94 -32.83
CA PRO A 884 38.09 -32.32 -32.72
C PRO A 884 36.63 -32.37 -32.28
N ILE A 885 35.92 -33.41 -32.70
CA ILE A 885 34.51 -33.61 -32.36
C ILE A 885 34.42 -34.28 -30.99
N LEU A 886 33.77 -33.67 -30.02
CA LEU A 886 33.53 -34.30 -28.71
C LEU A 886 32.49 -35.42 -28.87
N LEU A 887 32.80 -36.60 -28.35
CA LEU A 887 31.95 -37.79 -28.41
C LEU A 887 31.35 -38.20 -27.05
N GLN A 888 31.73 -37.49 -25.98
CA GLN A 888 31.33 -37.71 -24.59
C GLN A 888 30.06 -36.97 -24.21
#